data_AF-A0A816LY23-F1
#
_entry.id   AF-A0A816LY23-F1
#
_cell.length_a   1.000
_cell.length_b   1.000
_cell.length_c   1.000
_cell.angle_alpha   90.00
_cell.angle_beta   90.00
_cell.angle_gamma   90.00
#
_symmetry.space_group_name_H-M   'P 1'
#
loop_
_entity.id
_entity.type
_entity.pdbx_description
1 polymer ?
#
loop_
_entity_poly.entity_id
_entity_poly.type
_entity_poly.pdbx_seq_one_letter_code
_entity_poly.pdbx_strand_id
1 'polypeptide(L)'
;MRWQPCYIPSMKELRGEFDYTIGIALTRIEIWVESCLNQWINRPTTISQYEKNRFETLLVLFEEYQTVALGYYWSEKGPRDPMGYTRFILTSLTIIRSMHKKLCDDPRFTRLKQHSINIPNLMDLFEFLVLPNCKDMIRARDVWTYFSEFHHNTYPDLLSDISDGDAFGVYYASQSSVMNENIQKIRYQAELDKQQKTQEVKDAKQNYERLMNAARYLDCRCYALDYGYCEKCRLKQQADRITVNVYECPLPCEREQSLAVIFELQMPIEIRSYRDILWQFVNRPNPLPKPCMHEWLQAPHHDKILGLFNTGPDNCKVKLVSSTYTRYFYKSVTKSIDEFFCENSLSVQISPTKNIKFDDECSILTPQLDHPDYKQLQFSMITTELMQNRAVAELSKCPERTKPTQFVEFGSFRPGHRLQWWNLLVVLEMDSLPIAEESVAILIMHSILQYGPVAMDCNPANNSWCPEAHEQLLDDHFIDELITRLDHRLDDCEINWQNELVLVIVTMITMRMLTICNSSKQNRIVDLAIKCRRIGENWIDLISENIQIISSSAFNEIEKLRLKIVIVGISCILTFSTHSDRIDCLLSSNEHMLSLLKAANTIHDNIILNKNASNMSTFVRNIMRYSERILVMVQPTVAEFLQKTSYESLNDFVTNYWAVIRTKGAMKSKWKKTKTRFL
;
A
#
# COMPACT_ATOMS: atom_id res chain seq x y z
N MET A 1 12.88 20.43 7.14
CA MET A 1 14.17 19.73 7.26
C MET A 1 14.55 19.28 5.86
N ARG A 2 15.76 19.54 5.35
CA ARG A 2 16.19 18.86 4.11
C ARG A 2 16.27 17.37 4.44
N TRP A 3 15.51 16.54 3.72
CA TRP A 3 15.54 15.09 3.86
C TRP A 3 17.00 14.64 3.71
N GLN A 4 17.56 14.06 4.77
CA GLN A 4 18.93 13.59 4.72
C GLN A 4 18.91 12.19 4.13
N PRO A 5 19.49 11.96 2.92
CA PRO A 5 19.48 10.64 2.30
C PRO A 5 20.28 9.60 3.09
N CYS A 6 20.92 10.01 4.20
CA CYS A 6 21.75 9.19 5.07
C CYS A 6 21.00 8.39 6.12
N TYR A 7 19.78 8.81 6.46
CA TYR A 7 19.06 8.21 7.57
C TYR A 7 17.71 7.67 7.09
N ILE A 8 17.42 6.43 7.47
CA ILE A 8 16.08 5.86 7.31
C ILE A 8 15.11 6.61 8.25
N PRO A 9 13.85 6.86 7.86
CA PRO A 9 12.87 7.49 8.72
C PRO A 9 12.71 6.70 10.01
N SER A 10 12.58 7.41 11.14
CA SER A 10 12.44 6.77 12.43
C SER A 10 11.05 6.14 12.56
N MET A 11 11.00 4.89 13.00
CA MET A 11 9.75 4.18 13.33
C MET A 11 8.92 4.92 14.40
N LYS A 12 9.58 5.76 15.22
CA LYS A 12 8.93 6.66 16.20
C LYS A 12 8.00 7.69 15.53
N GLU A 13 8.24 8.03 14.26
CA GLU A 13 7.35 8.90 13.47
C GLU A 13 5.96 8.28 13.33
N LEU A 14 5.87 6.96 13.16
CA LEU A 14 4.61 6.25 13.02
C LEU A 14 3.92 5.95 14.36
N ARG A 15 4.66 5.91 15.47
CA ARG A 15 4.15 5.58 16.81
C ARG A 15 3.59 6.78 17.58
N GLY A 16 3.53 7.96 16.97
CA GLY A 16 3.02 9.18 17.62
C GLY A 16 3.94 9.73 18.72
N GLU A 17 5.22 9.33 18.72
CA GLU A 17 6.22 9.86 19.67
C GLU A 17 6.74 11.26 19.28
N PHE A 18 6.21 11.82 18.20
CA PHE A 18 6.40 13.22 17.80
C PHE A 18 5.03 13.91 17.73
N ASP A 19 5.02 15.24 17.84
CA ASP A 19 3.80 16.08 17.81
C ASP A 19 3.04 16.08 16.45
N TYR A 20 3.36 15.16 15.53
CA TYR A 20 2.74 15.08 14.20
C TYR A 20 1.48 14.21 14.19
N THR A 21 0.54 14.55 13.29
CA THR A 21 -0.56 13.63 12.95
C THR A 21 -0.04 12.40 12.21
N ILE A 22 -0.75 11.28 12.30
CA ILE A 22 -0.42 10.04 11.55
C ILE A 22 -0.32 10.31 10.04
N GLY A 23 -1.19 11.17 9.49
CA GLY A 23 -1.17 11.55 8.07
C GLY A 23 0.12 12.26 7.65
N ILE A 24 0.64 13.15 8.49
CA ILE A 24 1.93 13.82 8.27
C ILE A 24 3.08 12.80 8.36
N ALA A 25 3.06 11.91 9.36
CA ALA A 25 4.09 10.87 9.52
C ALA A 25 4.15 9.93 8.30
N LEU A 26 3.00 9.47 7.79
CA LEU A 26 2.93 8.67 6.57
C LEU A 26 3.48 9.43 5.36
N THR A 27 3.03 10.66 5.16
CA THR A 27 3.49 11.52 4.05
C THR A 27 5.00 11.68 4.04
N ARG A 28 5.60 11.89 5.22
CA ARG A 28 7.04 12.02 5.40
C ARG A 28 7.81 10.78 4.95
N ILE A 29 7.34 9.59 5.34
CA ILE A 29 7.95 8.32 4.92
C ILE A 29 7.82 8.12 3.41
N GLU A 30 6.64 8.38 2.85
CA GLU A 30 6.39 8.24 1.42
C GLU A 30 7.28 9.16 0.58
N ILE A 31 7.43 10.42 0.98
CA ILE A 31 8.32 11.39 0.31
C ILE A 31 9.79 10.95 0.45
N TRP A 32 10.18 10.39 1.60
CA TRP A 32 11.53 9.86 1.78
C TRP A 32 11.80 8.65 0.88
N VAL A 33 10.85 7.71 0.77
CA VAL A 33 10.97 6.55 -0.14
C VAL A 33 11.13 7.04 -1.58
N GLU A 34 10.33 8.01 -1.98
CA GLU A 34 10.37 8.62 -3.31
C GLU A 34 11.71 9.31 -3.60
N SER A 35 12.23 10.08 -2.65
CA SER A 35 13.36 11.01 -2.91
C SER A 35 14.73 10.46 -2.48
N CYS A 36 14.78 9.52 -1.54
CA CYS A 36 16.02 9.14 -0.85
C CYS A 36 16.34 7.64 -0.90
N LEU A 37 15.37 6.75 -1.09
CA LEU A 37 15.58 5.30 -0.98
C LEU A 37 16.69 4.78 -1.91
N ASN A 38 16.65 5.18 -3.18
CA ASN A 38 17.63 4.72 -4.18
C ASN A 38 19.07 5.14 -3.82
N GLN A 39 19.25 6.34 -3.26
CA GLN A 39 20.57 6.77 -2.79
C GLN A 39 20.98 6.05 -1.51
N TRP A 40 20.03 5.81 -0.60
CA TRP A 40 20.28 5.16 0.68
C TRP A 40 20.69 3.68 0.51
N ILE A 41 19.94 2.91 -0.29
CA ILE A 41 20.20 1.47 -0.48
C ILE A 41 21.54 1.22 -1.20
N ASN A 42 21.97 2.14 -2.07
CA ASN A 42 23.17 1.99 -2.90
C ASN A 42 24.48 2.52 -2.29
N ARG A 43 24.45 3.10 -1.09
CA ARG A 43 25.67 3.58 -0.44
C ARG A 43 26.71 2.46 -0.25
N PRO A 44 28.00 2.74 -0.38
CA PRO A 44 29.02 1.78 0.00
C PRO A 44 28.87 1.43 1.49
N THR A 45 28.94 0.14 1.83
CA THR A 45 28.88 -0.32 3.22
C THR A 45 30.23 -0.01 3.87
N THR A 46 30.31 1.11 4.60
CA THR A 46 31.52 1.41 5.37
C THR A 46 31.57 0.45 6.57
N ILE A 47 32.70 -0.22 6.71
CA ILE A 47 32.99 -1.30 7.65
C ILE A 47 32.62 -0.90 9.09
N SER A 48 31.41 -1.23 9.53
CA SER A 48 31.10 -1.44 10.94
C SER A 48 29.96 -2.44 11.06
N GLN A 49 30.15 -3.43 11.94
CA GLN A 49 29.16 -4.44 12.34
C GLN A 49 27.84 -3.85 12.91
N TYR A 50 27.72 -2.52 13.02
CA TYR A 50 26.58 -1.81 13.59
C TYR A 50 25.50 -1.41 12.58
N GLU A 51 25.76 -1.46 11.27
CA GLU A 51 24.69 -1.41 10.26
C GLU A 51 24.10 -2.83 10.11
N LYS A 52 23.07 -3.14 10.92
CA LYS A 52 22.11 -4.21 10.62
C LYS A 52 21.79 -4.20 9.13
N ASN A 53 21.63 -5.38 8.53
CA ASN A 53 21.44 -5.53 7.09
C ASN A 53 20.39 -4.52 6.58
N ARG A 54 20.72 -3.73 5.56
CA ARG A 54 19.81 -2.72 5.01
C ARG A 54 18.49 -3.33 4.55
N PHE A 55 18.52 -4.57 4.09
CA PHE A 55 17.34 -5.33 3.72
C PHE A 55 16.43 -5.61 4.93
N GLU A 56 16.99 -6.04 6.07
CA GLU A 56 16.23 -6.23 7.31
C GLU A 56 15.66 -4.89 7.83
N THR A 57 16.45 -3.82 7.71
CA THR A 57 16.00 -2.48 8.11
C THR A 57 14.81 -2.01 7.26
N LEU A 58 14.84 -2.29 5.94
CA LEU A 58 13.70 -2.03 5.05
C LEU A 58 12.50 -2.93 5.36
N LEU A 59 12.71 -4.20 5.72
CA LEU A 59 11.64 -5.09 6.15
C LEU A 59 10.90 -4.53 7.37
N VAL A 60 11.62 -4.12 8.41
CA VAL A 60 11.02 -3.51 9.61
C VAL A 60 10.28 -2.21 9.27
N LEU A 61 10.87 -1.34 8.44
CA LEU A 61 10.20 -0.12 7.98
C LEU A 61 8.90 -0.44 7.24
N PHE A 62 8.95 -1.40 6.32
CA PHE A 62 7.82 -1.79 5.50
C PHE A 62 6.69 -2.38 6.33
N GLU A 63 7.00 -3.25 7.30
CA GLU A 63 6.01 -3.88 8.16
C GLU A 63 5.18 -2.87 8.97
N GLU A 64 5.85 -1.91 9.62
CA GLU A 64 5.15 -0.87 10.38
C GLU A 64 4.46 0.12 9.44
N TYR A 65 5.09 0.51 8.33
CA TYR A 65 4.48 1.40 7.33
C TYR A 65 3.18 0.80 6.79
N GLN A 66 3.20 -0.46 6.35
CA GLN A 66 2.02 -1.14 5.83
C GLN A 66 0.90 -1.18 6.87
N THR A 67 1.22 -1.54 8.11
CA THR A 67 0.22 -1.61 9.18
C THR A 67 -0.48 -0.27 9.41
N VAL A 68 0.31 0.80 9.52
CA VAL A 68 -0.24 2.16 9.76
C VAL A 68 -0.93 2.72 8.52
N ALA A 69 -0.34 2.57 7.33
CA ALA A 69 -0.90 3.06 6.08
C ALA A 69 -2.24 2.39 5.75
N LEU A 70 -2.32 1.07 5.84
CA LEU A 70 -3.57 0.35 5.58
C LEU A 70 -4.66 0.70 6.60
N GLY A 71 -4.32 0.82 7.89
CA GLY A 71 -5.27 1.27 8.92
C GLY A 71 -5.74 2.71 8.77
N TYR A 72 -4.96 3.55 8.07
CA TYR A 72 -5.27 4.97 7.86
C TYR A 72 -6.01 5.25 6.54
N TYR A 73 -5.67 4.52 5.46
CA TYR A 73 -6.22 4.71 4.11
C TYR A 73 -7.43 3.80 3.81
N TRP A 74 -7.55 2.67 4.50
CA TRP A 74 -8.61 1.69 4.29
C TRP A 74 -9.25 1.23 5.61
N SER A 75 -10.48 0.69 5.54
CA SER A 75 -11.15 0.08 6.70
C SER A 75 -12.08 -1.05 6.27
N GLU A 76 -12.42 -1.95 7.19
CA GLU A 76 -13.40 -3.03 6.95
C GLU A 76 -14.78 -2.52 6.54
N LYS A 77 -15.11 -1.26 6.85
CA LYS A 77 -16.37 -0.60 6.47
C LYS A 77 -16.35 0.01 5.05
N GLY A 78 -15.24 -0.09 4.34
CA GLY A 78 -15.07 0.42 2.97
C GLY A 78 -13.84 1.33 2.80
N PRO A 79 -13.60 1.77 1.55
CA PRO A 79 -12.50 2.66 1.21
C PRO A 79 -12.67 4.02 1.88
N ARG A 80 -11.59 4.55 2.47
CA ARG A 80 -11.61 5.88 3.07
C ARG A 80 -10.87 6.89 2.21
N ASP A 81 -9.77 6.48 1.58
CA ASP A 81 -8.86 7.38 0.88
C ASP A 81 -8.19 6.67 -0.31
N PRO A 82 -8.83 6.67 -1.49
CA PRO A 82 -8.28 6.07 -2.71
C PRO A 82 -6.92 6.64 -3.11
N MET A 83 -6.71 7.95 -2.91
CA MET A 83 -5.44 8.62 -3.17
C MET A 83 -4.34 8.13 -2.20
N GLY A 84 -4.68 7.92 -0.93
CA GLY A 84 -3.80 7.33 0.07
C GLY A 84 -3.43 5.89 -0.23
N TYR A 85 -4.42 5.09 -0.61
CA TYR A 85 -4.17 3.69 -0.99
C TYR A 85 -3.27 3.60 -2.24
N THR A 86 -3.47 4.48 -3.22
CA THR A 86 -2.57 4.63 -4.37
C THR A 86 -1.13 4.92 -3.95
N ARG A 87 -0.92 5.84 -3.01
CA ARG A 87 0.41 6.14 -2.47
C ARG A 87 1.03 4.96 -1.74
N PHE A 88 0.23 4.21 -0.99
CA PHE A 88 0.67 2.97 -0.36
C PHE A 88 1.15 1.95 -1.41
N ILE A 89 0.40 1.74 -2.49
CA ILE A 89 0.79 0.85 -3.59
C ILE A 89 2.12 1.31 -4.20
N LEU A 90 2.21 2.57 -4.63
CA LEU A 90 3.43 3.09 -5.29
C LEU A 90 4.65 3.06 -4.38
N THR A 91 4.49 3.40 -3.10
CA THR A 91 5.58 3.38 -2.11
C THR A 91 6.07 1.95 -1.89
N SER A 92 5.14 0.99 -1.76
CA SER A 92 5.46 -0.43 -1.61
C SER A 92 6.21 -0.98 -2.83
N LEU A 93 5.69 -0.73 -4.04
CA LEU A 93 6.32 -1.16 -5.28
C LEU A 93 7.68 -0.50 -5.50
N THR A 94 7.86 0.75 -5.06
CA THR A 94 9.16 1.43 -5.10
C THR A 94 10.18 0.71 -4.21
N ILE A 95 9.80 0.31 -2.99
CA ILE A 95 10.66 -0.46 -2.09
C ILE A 95 11.02 -1.81 -2.73
N ILE A 96 10.03 -2.56 -3.22
CA ILE A 96 10.21 -3.86 -3.87
C ILE A 96 11.16 -3.73 -5.06
N ARG A 97 10.93 -2.77 -5.96
CA ARG A 97 11.79 -2.48 -7.12
C ARG A 97 13.22 -2.17 -6.71
N SER A 98 13.43 -1.27 -5.74
CA SER A 98 14.77 -0.87 -5.29
C SER A 98 15.54 -2.06 -4.68
N MET A 99 14.87 -2.91 -3.90
CA MET A 99 15.47 -4.13 -3.34
C MET A 99 15.78 -5.16 -4.44
N HIS A 100 14.83 -5.44 -5.33
CA HIS A 100 15.01 -6.38 -6.43
C HIS A 100 16.17 -5.98 -7.34
N LYS A 101 16.24 -4.70 -7.74
CA LYS A 101 17.34 -4.16 -8.53
C LYS A 101 18.68 -4.36 -7.82
N LYS A 102 18.75 -4.07 -6.52
CA LYS A 102 19.98 -4.26 -5.73
C LYS A 102 20.40 -5.72 -5.64
N LEU A 103 19.46 -6.65 -5.49
CA LEU A 103 19.72 -8.09 -5.51
C LEU A 103 20.24 -8.55 -6.88
N CYS A 104 19.62 -8.09 -7.96
CA CYS A 104 20.05 -8.38 -9.32
C CYS A 104 21.49 -7.91 -9.63
N ASP A 105 21.94 -6.84 -8.97
CA ASP A 105 23.31 -6.31 -9.12
C ASP A 105 24.34 -7.08 -8.26
N ASP A 106 23.91 -7.92 -7.31
CA ASP A 106 24.79 -8.76 -6.52
C ASP A 106 25.19 -10.03 -7.32
N PRO A 107 26.51 -10.31 -7.48
CA PRO A 107 26.98 -11.51 -8.18
C PRO A 107 26.45 -12.82 -7.60
N ARG A 108 26.08 -12.86 -6.31
CA ARG A 108 25.50 -14.05 -5.66
C ARG A 108 24.10 -14.38 -6.18
N PHE A 109 23.37 -13.40 -6.69
CA PHE A 109 21.94 -13.51 -7.02
C PHE A 109 21.64 -13.20 -8.49
N THR A 110 22.64 -13.26 -9.38
CA THR A 110 22.51 -12.81 -10.77
C THR A 110 21.38 -13.51 -11.55
N ARG A 111 21.06 -14.78 -11.26
CA ARG A 111 19.96 -15.50 -11.92
C ARG A 111 18.60 -14.82 -11.69
N LEU A 112 18.43 -14.05 -10.61
CA LEU A 112 17.18 -13.34 -10.28
C LEU A 112 16.68 -12.45 -11.43
N LYS A 113 17.57 -11.93 -12.29
CA LYS A 113 17.19 -11.16 -13.49
C LYS A 113 16.34 -11.95 -14.50
N GLN A 114 16.39 -13.28 -14.45
CA GLN A 114 15.70 -14.20 -15.35
C GLN A 114 14.45 -14.82 -14.69
N HIS A 115 14.18 -14.49 -13.42
CA HIS A 115 12.98 -14.92 -12.71
C HIS A 115 11.85 -13.92 -12.93
N SER A 116 10.63 -14.45 -12.97
CA SER A 116 9.43 -13.64 -13.03
C SER A 116 9.13 -12.97 -11.69
N ILE A 117 8.37 -11.87 -11.73
CA ILE A 117 7.78 -11.26 -10.54
C ILE A 117 6.26 -11.22 -10.72
N ASN A 118 5.59 -12.28 -10.28
CA ASN A 118 4.14 -12.41 -10.45
C ASN A 118 3.40 -11.82 -9.26
N ILE A 119 3.08 -10.53 -9.36
CA ILE A 119 2.10 -9.89 -8.49
C ILE A 119 0.74 -9.97 -9.20
N PRO A 120 -0.27 -10.65 -8.64
CA PRO A 120 -1.55 -10.88 -9.31
C PRO A 120 -2.23 -9.58 -9.77
N ASN A 121 -2.63 -9.53 -11.04
CA ASN A 121 -3.34 -8.40 -11.69
C ASN A 121 -2.64 -7.03 -11.53
N LEU A 122 -1.33 -7.01 -11.25
CA LEU A 122 -0.61 -5.77 -10.98
C LEU A 122 -0.69 -4.80 -12.16
N MET A 123 -0.51 -5.32 -13.37
CA MET A 123 -0.47 -4.50 -14.58
C MET A 123 -1.81 -3.79 -14.83
N ASP A 124 -2.92 -4.50 -14.62
CA ASP A 124 -4.28 -3.97 -14.75
C ASP A 124 -4.61 -2.98 -13.62
N LEU A 125 -4.08 -3.21 -12.41
CA LEU A 125 -4.31 -2.34 -11.26
C LEU A 125 -3.80 -0.90 -11.48
N PHE A 126 -2.79 -0.70 -12.33
CA PHE A 126 -2.26 0.63 -12.63
C PHE A 126 -3.30 1.58 -13.21
N GLU A 127 -4.26 1.06 -13.98
CA GLU A 127 -5.36 1.85 -14.53
C GLU A 127 -6.17 2.55 -13.43
N PHE A 128 -6.34 1.89 -12.29
CA PHE A 128 -7.20 2.33 -11.20
C PHE A 128 -6.51 3.31 -10.23
N LEU A 129 -5.20 3.52 -10.35
CA LEU A 129 -4.47 4.41 -9.44
C LEU A 129 -4.96 5.86 -9.56
N VAL A 130 -5.09 6.54 -8.43
CA VAL A 130 -5.52 7.95 -8.35
C VAL A 130 -4.30 8.82 -8.09
N LEU A 131 -3.80 9.49 -9.14
CA LEU A 131 -2.48 10.12 -9.18
C LEU A 131 -2.58 11.63 -9.40
N PRO A 132 -2.64 12.44 -8.34
CA PRO A 132 -2.82 13.87 -8.49
C PRO A 132 -1.55 14.62 -8.89
N ASN A 133 -0.37 14.10 -8.56
CA ASN A 133 0.90 14.79 -8.76
C ASN A 133 1.70 14.23 -9.95
N CYS A 134 2.45 15.09 -10.63
CA CYS A 134 3.35 14.69 -11.73
C CYS A 134 4.35 13.60 -11.30
N LYS A 135 4.98 13.76 -10.12
CA LYS A 135 5.96 12.79 -9.60
C LYS A 135 5.36 11.40 -9.41
N ASP A 136 4.12 11.33 -8.95
CA ASP A 136 3.42 10.07 -8.76
C ASP A 136 3.07 9.41 -10.10
N MET A 137 2.73 10.19 -11.14
CA MET A 137 2.52 9.67 -12.50
C MET A 137 3.80 9.15 -13.14
N ILE A 138 4.91 9.89 -13.04
CA ILE A 138 6.22 9.46 -13.52
C ILE A 138 6.64 8.18 -12.80
N ARG A 139 6.49 8.15 -11.47
CA ARG A 139 6.79 6.98 -10.64
C ARG A 139 5.91 5.78 -11.02
N ALA A 140 4.63 5.99 -11.27
CA ALA A 140 3.73 4.94 -11.72
C ALA A 140 4.21 4.33 -13.05
N ARG A 141 4.57 5.16 -14.03
CA ARG A 141 5.15 4.69 -15.31
C ARG A 141 6.45 3.92 -15.09
N ASP A 142 7.38 4.47 -14.30
CA ASP A 142 8.68 3.84 -14.03
C ASP A 142 8.53 2.45 -13.39
N VAL A 143 7.61 2.34 -12.43
CA VAL A 143 7.33 1.10 -11.72
C VAL A 143 6.61 0.11 -12.64
N TRP A 144 5.59 0.55 -13.39
CA TRP A 144 4.89 -0.27 -14.36
C TRP A 144 5.86 -0.86 -15.39
N THR A 145 6.72 -0.03 -15.99
CA THR A 145 7.73 -0.47 -16.97
C THR A 145 8.65 -1.50 -16.34
N TYR A 146 9.15 -1.23 -15.12
CA TYR A 146 10.03 -2.17 -14.43
C TYR A 146 9.37 -3.54 -14.22
N PHE A 147 8.16 -3.61 -13.67
CA PHE A 147 7.52 -4.91 -13.42
C PHE A 147 7.06 -5.60 -14.70
N SER A 148 6.74 -4.85 -15.78
CA SER A 148 6.42 -5.42 -17.08
C SER A 148 7.57 -6.25 -17.66
N GLU A 149 8.82 -5.81 -17.46
CA GLU A 149 10.03 -6.51 -17.91
C GLU A 149 10.19 -7.90 -17.27
N PHE A 150 9.65 -8.09 -16.06
CA PHE A 150 9.73 -9.35 -15.31
C PHE A 150 8.44 -10.18 -15.36
N HIS A 151 7.39 -9.72 -16.04
CA HIS A 151 6.10 -10.42 -16.02
C HIS A 151 6.12 -11.73 -16.83
N HIS A 152 6.89 -11.77 -17.92
CA HIS A 152 6.98 -12.93 -18.84
C HIS A 152 8.36 -13.59 -18.86
N ASN A 153 9.11 -13.46 -17.77
CA ASN A 153 10.39 -14.12 -17.63
C ASN A 153 10.26 -15.64 -17.54
N THR A 154 11.29 -16.36 -17.99
CA THR A 154 11.28 -17.82 -18.16
C THR A 154 11.13 -18.59 -16.85
N TYR A 155 11.77 -18.12 -15.77
CA TYR A 155 11.83 -18.87 -14.51
C TYR A 155 10.73 -18.42 -13.52
N PRO A 156 10.29 -19.31 -12.62
CA PRO A 156 9.22 -19.01 -11.67
C PRO A 156 9.60 -17.90 -10.69
N ASP A 157 8.61 -17.24 -10.09
CA ASP A 157 8.86 -16.19 -9.12
C ASP A 157 9.31 -16.75 -7.74
N LEU A 158 9.65 -15.88 -6.79
CA LEU A 158 10.16 -16.31 -5.46
C LEU A 158 9.07 -16.85 -4.50
N LEU A 159 7.79 -16.72 -4.86
CA LEU A 159 6.64 -17.11 -4.05
C LEU A 159 5.90 -18.34 -4.61
N SER A 160 6.04 -18.65 -5.90
CA SER A 160 5.44 -19.78 -6.59
C SER A 160 6.48 -20.82 -7.01
N ASP A 161 6.03 -22.07 -7.19
CA ASP A 161 6.82 -23.18 -7.72
C ASP A 161 8.22 -23.35 -7.11
N ILE A 162 8.35 -23.06 -5.80
CA ILE A 162 9.64 -22.99 -5.10
C ILE A 162 10.42 -24.33 -5.00
N SER A 163 9.79 -25.43 -5.39
CA SER A 163 10.39 -26.77 -5.45
C SER A 163 10.80 -27.19 -6.86
N ASP A 164 10.48 -26.40 -7.88
CA ASP A 164 10.84 -26.68 -9.27
C ASP A 164 12.37 -26.61 -9.46
N GLY A 165 12.91 -27.40 -10.38
CA GLY A 165 14.35 -27.40 -10.70
C GLY A 165 14.87 -26.03 -11.15
N ASP A 166 14.02 -25.25 -11.80
CA ASP A 166 14.31 -23.89 -12.26
C ASP A 166 13.99 -22.80 -11.23
N ALA A 167 13.45 -23.15 -10.06
CA ALA A 167 13.23 -22.21 -8.97
C ALA A 167 14.54 -21.61 -8.48
N PHE A 168 14.50 -20.32 -8.09
CA PHE A 168 15.69 -19.57 -7.70
C PHE A 168 16.43 -20.26 -6.55
N GLY A 169 15.69 -20.71 -5.55
CA GLY A 169 16.23 -21.38 -4.37
C GLY A 169 16.92 -22.70 -4.68
N VAL A 170 16.30 -23.52 -5.51
CA VAL A 170 16.85 -24.81 -5.96
C VAL A 170 18.13 -24.60 -6.75
N TYR A 171 18.12 -23.69 -7.71
CA TYR A 171 19.33 -23.34 -8.47
C TYR A 171 20.43 -22.80 -7.55
N TYR A 172 20.12 -21.85 -6.67
CA TYR A 172 21.10 -21.26 -5.75
C TYR A 172 21.74 -22.33 -4.86
N ALA A 173 20.93 -23.19 -4.25
CA ALA A 173 21.42 -24.29 -3.42
C ALA A 173 22.26 -25.30 -4.23
N SER A 174 21.90 -25.57 -5.50
CA SER A 174 22.68 -26.47 -6.35
C SER A 174 24.13 -25.99 -6.58
N GLN A 175 24.35 -24.67 -6.58
CA GLN A 175 25.67 -24.07 -6.76
C GLN A 175 26.43 -23.84 -5.44
N SER A 176 25.75 -23.96 -4.29
CA SER A 176 26.34 -23.69 -2.97
C SER A 176 26.97 -24.95 -2.37
N SER A 177 28.31 -24.98 -2.27
CA SER A 177 29.03 -26.09 -1.64
C SER A 177 28.59 -26.30 -0.19
N VAL A 178 28.40 -25.22 0.57
CA VAL A 178 28.00 -25.26 1.99
C VAL A 178 26.62 -25.90 2.16
N MET A 179 25.63 -25.53 1.34
CA MET A 179 24.29 -26.12 1.41
C MET A 179 24.31 -27.60 1.02
N ASN A 180 25.08 -27.97 -0.02
CA ASN A 180 25.24 -29.37 -0.41
C ASN A 180 25.93 -30.21 0.67
N GLU A 181 26.97 -29.70 1.34
CA GLU A 181 27.62 -30.37 2.48
C GLU A 181 26.64 -30.57 3.64
N ASN A 182 25.79 -29.58 3.92
CA ASN A 182 24.78 -29.69 4.97
C ASN A 182 23.70 -30.72 4.62
N ILE A 183 23.27 -30.82 3.36
CA ILE A 183 22.41 -31.92 2.90
C ILE A 183 23.06 -33.27 3.20
N GLN A 184 24.36 -33.43 2.92
CA GLN A 184 25.05 -34.71 3.21
C GLN A 184 25.12 -35.01 4.70
N LYS A 185 25.36 -33.99 5.55
CA LYS A 185 25.32 -34.15 7.01
C LYS A 185 23.94 -34.59 7.50
N ILE A 186 22.87 -33.98 6.97
CA ILE A 186 21.49 -34.34 7.31
C ILE A 186 21.19 -35.77 6.88
N ARG A 187 21.58 -36.17 5.66
CA ARG A 187 21.41 -37.55 5.16
C ARG A 187 22.18 -38.57 5.98
N TYR A 188 23.40 -38.25 6.40
CA TYR A 188 24.19 -39.11 7.28
C TYR A 188 23.52 -39.30 8.64
N GLN A 189 23.04 -38.22 9.26
CA GLN A 189 22.29 -38.31 10.52
C GLN A 189 21.00 -39.12 10.35
N ALA A 190 20.27 -38.92 9.25
CA ALA A 190 19.06 -39.67 8.96
C ALA A 190 19.32 -41.18 8.85
N GLU A 191 20.47 -41.59 8.32
CA GLU A 191 20.85 -43.01 8.24
C GLU A 191 21.15 -43.60 9.63
N LEU A 192 21.83 -42.85 10.50
CA LEU A 192 22.04 -43.25 11.90
C LEU A 192 20.71 -43.38 12.65
N ASP A 193 19.80 -42.43 12.46
CA ASP A 193 18.48 -42.45 13.08
C ASP A 193 17.64 -43.64 12.57
N LYS A 194 17.74 -43.98 11.28
CA LYS A 194 17.10 -45.19 10.72
C LYS A 194 17.63 -46.48 11.33
N GLN A 195 18.94 -46.56 11.58
CA GLN A 195 19.53 -47.73 12.25
C GLN A 195 19.03 -47.85 13.70
N GLN A 196 19.00 -46.74 14.43
CA GLN A 196 18.44 -46.70 15.80
C GLN A 196 16.96 -47.09 15.79
N LYS A 197 16.18 -46.57 14.82
CA LYS A 197 14.77 -46.90 14.68
C LYS A 197 14.52 -48.36 14.36
N THR A 198 15.36 -48.94 13.50
CA THR A 198 15.31 -50.37 13.18
C THR A 198 15.53 -51.21 14.44
N GLN A 199 16.45 -50.81 15.31
CA GLN A 199 16.69 -51.50 16.58
C GLN A 199 15.50 -51.34 17.54
N GLU A 200 14.94 -50.13 17.67
CA GLU A 200 13.73 -49.87 18.48
C GLU A 200 12.55 -50.77 18.04
N VAL A 201 12.30 -50.87 16.73
CA VAL A 201 11.23 -51.72 16.19
C VAL A 201 11.53 -53.21 16.44
N LYS A 202 12.79 -53.66 16.29
CA LYS A 202 13.19 -55.04 16.59
C LYS A 202 12.98 -55.39 18.06
N ASP A 203 13.39 -54.51 18.97
CA ASP A 203 13.23 -54.72 20.41
C ASP A 203 11.74 -54.77 20.80
N ALA A 204 10.93 -53.90 20.20
CA ALA A 204 9.48 -53.89 20.42
C ALA A 204 8.79 -55.15 19.86
N LYS A 205 9.24 -55.64 18.68
CA LYS A 205 8.78 -56.93 18.12
C LYS A 205 9.18 -58.12 19.00
N GLN A 206 10.40 -58.14 19.52
CA GLN A 206 10.82 -59.19 20.46
C GLN A 206 10.00 -59.16 21.75
N ASN A 207 9.63 -57.98 22.24
CA ASN A 207 8.75 -57.86 23.40
C ASN A 207 7.34 -58.39 23.09
N TYR A 208 6.80 -58.07 21.91
CA TYR A 208 5.53 -58.61 21.44
C TYR A 208 5.55 -60.14 21.35
N GLU A 209 6.57 -60.73 20.73
CA GLU A 209 6.74 -62.17 20.64
C GLU A 209 6.87 -62.83 22.02
N ARG A 210 7.60 -62.20 22.95
CA ARG A 210 7.71 -62.67 24.33
C ARG A 210 6.35 -62.72 25.04
N LEU A 211 5.55 -61.65 24.96
CA LEU A 211 4.22 -61.59 25.55
C LEU A 211 3.25 -62.59 24.90
N MET A 212 3.29 -62.71 23.57
CA MET A 212 2.45 -63.66 22.82
C MET A 212 2.81 -65.11 23.12
N ASN A 213 4.10 -65.43 23.24
CA ASN A 213 4.58 -66.75 23.64
C ASN A 213 4.19 -67.07 25.09
N ALA A 214 4.35 -66.13 26.02
CA ALA A 214 3.90 -66.32 27.41
C ALA A 214 2.38 -66.56 27.49
N ALA A 215 1.59 -65.82 26.70
CA ALA A 215 0.15 -66.04 26.60
C ALA A 215 -0.23 -67.39 25.97
N ARG A 216 0.62 -67.95 25.09
CA ARG A 216 0.35 -69.23 24.40
C ARG A 216 0.22 -70.41 25.36
N TYR A 217 1.02 -70.42 26.44
CA TYR A 217 1.07 -71.48 27.43
C TYR A 217 0.08 -71.32 28.60
N LEU A 218 -0.80 -70.31 28.55
CA LEU A 218 -1.84 -70.07 29.54
C LEU A 218 -3.22 -70.43 28.99
N ASP A 219 -4.12 -70.89 29.84
CA ASP A 219 -5.53 -71.12 29.51
C ASP A 219 -6.37 -69.87 29.80
N CYS A 220 -7.26 -69.47 28.87
CA CYS A 220 -8.22 -68.39 29.14
C CYS A 220 -9.38 -68.93 29.95
N ARG A 221 -9.58 -68.37 31.15
CA ARG A 221 -10.68 -68.71 32.07
C ARG A 221 -11.84 -67.72 31.97
N CYS A 222 -12.00 -67.11 30.80
CA CYS A 222 -12.88 -65.99 30.58
C CYS A 222 -14.32 -66.48 30.34
N TYR A 223 -15.05 -66.82 31.41
CA TYR A 223 -16.48 -67.12 31.34
C TYR A 223 -17.26 -65.83 31.59
N ALA A 224 -17.86 -65.29 30.53
CA ALA A 224 -18.85 -64.21 30.54
C ALA A 224 -18.60 -63.07 31.57
N LEU A 225 -17.98 -61.98 31.09
CA LEU A 225 -17.97 -60.61 31.65
C LEU A 225 -16.85 -60.17 32.59
N ASP A 226 -15.85 -61.01 32.93
CA ASP A 226 -14.71 -60.55 33.75
C ASP A 226 -13.38 -60.55 32.98
N TYR A 227 -13.24 -59.60 32.05
CA TYR A 227 -12.07 -59.46 31.17
C TYR A 227 -10.80 -58.97 31.88
N GLY A 228 -10.91 -58.47 33.11
CA GLY A 228 -9.80 -57.84 33.85
C GLY A 228 -8.83 -58.81 34.51
N TYR A 229 -9.27 -60.03 34.87
CA TYR A 229 -8.49 -60.97 35.69
C TYR A 229 -7.89 -62.15 34.93
N CYS A 230 -8.14 -62.28 33.62
CA CYS A 230 -7.52 -63.34 32.83
C CYS A 230 -6.12 -62.94 32.38
N GLU A 231 -5.12 -63.62 32.93
CA GLU A 231 -3.71 -63.37 32.62
C GLU A 231 -3.38 -63.53 31.11
N LYS A 232 -3.96 -64.53 30.44
CA LYS A 232 -3.82 -64.70 28.99
C LYS A 232 -4.35 -63.51 28.19
N CYS A 233 -5.53 -63.00 28.55
CA CYS A 233 -6.14 -61.86 27.87
C CYS A 233 -5.40 -60.55 28.20
N ARG A 234 -4.91 -60.40 29.43
CA ARG A 234 -4.09 -59.27 29.85
C ARG A 234 -2.79 -59.19 29.06
N LEU A 235 -2.08 -60.32 28.90
CA LEU A 235 -0.84 -60.39 28.12
C LEU A 235 -1.07 -60.11 26.63
N LYS A 236 -2.15 -60.64 26.04
CA LYS A 236 -2.53 -60.32 24.66
C LYS A 236 -2.87 -58.84 24.48
N GLN A 237 -3.67 -58.26 25.38
CA GLN A 237 -3.97 -56.82 25.35
C GLN A 237 -2.71 -55.98 25.52
N GLN A 238 -1.78 -56.40 26.38
CA GLN A 238 -0.51 -55.72 26.57
C GLN A 238 0.35 -55.80 25.29
N ALA A 239 0.38 -56.95 24.63
CA ALA A 239 1.08 -57.13 23.35
C ALA A 239 0.45 -56.27 22.24
N ASP A 240 -0.88 -56.28 22.11
CA ASP A 240 -1.62 -55.52 21.09
C ASP A 240 -1.49 -54.00 21.28
N ARG A 241 -1.24 -53.54 22.51
CA ARG A 241 -0.95 -52.13 22.83
C ARG A 241 0.48 -51.71 22.53
N ILE A 242 1.40 -52.63 22.22
CA ILE A 242 2.75 -52.27 21.81
C ILE A 242 2.69 -51.60 20.44
N THR A 243 3.02 -50.32 20.44
CA THR A 243 3.09 -49.52 19.22
C THR A 243 4.40 -48.77 19.19
N VAL A 244 4.87 -48.52 17.98
CA VAL A 244 6.10 -47.76 17.72
C VAL A 244 5.74 -46.61 16.78
N ASN A 245 6.27 -45.42 17.09
CA ASN A 245 6.07 -44.24 16.27
C ASN A 245 6.73 -44.42 14.89
N VAL A 246 6.12 -43.93 13.82
CA VAL A 246 6.73 -43.93 12.48
C VAL A 246 7.87 -42.90 12.43
N TYR A 247 8.99 -43.29 11.83
CA TYR A 247 10.09 -42.37 11.51
C TYR A 247 9.86 -41.74 10.14
N GLU A 248 9.86 -40.42 10.08
CA GLU A 248 9.79 -39.66 8.82
C GLU A 248 11.17 -39.11 8.47
N CYS A 249 11.59 -39.28 7.21
CA CYS A 249 12.88 -38.77 6.76
C CYS A 249 12.89 -37.23 6.82
N PRO A 250 13.96 -36.60 7.34
CA PRO A 250 14.01 -35.15 7.51
C PRO A 250 14.05 -34.38 6.18
N LEU A 251 14.58 -34.98 5.11
CA LEU A 251 14.60 -34.39 3.77
C LEU A 251 13.78 -35.25 2.78
N PRO A 252 13.16 -34.61 1.76
CA PRO A 252 12.60 -35.30 0.60
C PRO A 252 13.62 -36.17 -0.14
N CYS A 253 13.14 -37.28 -0.71
CA CYS A 253 13.97 -38.15 -1.53
C CYS A 253 14.39 -37.48 -2.86
N GLU A 254 13.49 -36.68 -3.43
CA GLU A 254 13.76 -35.91 -4.64
C GLU A 254 14.82 -34.83 -4.39
N ARG A 255 15.75 -34.69 -5.34
CA ARG A 255 16.92 -33.83 -5.20
C ARG A 255 16.52 -32.36 -5.15
N GLU A 256 15.62 -31.96 -6.04
CA GLU A 256 15.13 -30.59 -6.21
C GLU A 256 14.42 -30.13 -4.94
N GLN A 257 13.54 -30.98 -4.39
CA GLN A 257 12.86 -30.70 -3.12
C GLN A 257 13.84 -30.64 -1.94
N SER A 258 14.85 -31.52 -1.87
CA SER A 258 15.92 -31.43 -0.86
C SER A 258 16.67 -30.09 -0.93
N LEU A 259 16.97 -29.63 -2.15
CA LEU A 259 17.65 -28.35 -2.39
C LEU A 259 16.75 -27.16 -1.99
N ALA A 260 15.45 -27.23 -2.29
CA ALA A 260 14.48 -26.24 -1.83
C ALA A 260 14.45 -26.15 -0.29
N VAL A 261 14.35 -27.29 0.42
CA VAL A 261 14.33 -27.30 1.88
C VAL A 261 15.58 -26.67 2.47
N ILE A 262 16.78 -27.05 2.00
CA ILE A 262 18.02 -26.48 2.57
C ILE A 262 18.16 -24.99 2.25
N PHE A 263 17.73 -24.55 1.07
CA PHE A 263 17.72 -23.14 0.71
C PHE A 263 16.85 -22.33 1.66
N GLU A 264 15.67 -22.84 2.00
CA GLU A 264 14.71 -22.17 2.87
C GLU A 264 15.20 -22.08 4.33
N LEU A 265 15.90 -23.11 4.81
CA LEU A 265 16.56 -23.11 6.12
C LEU A 265 17.75 -22.13 6.16
N GLN A 266 18.50 -22.03 5.06
CA GLN A 266 19.76 -21.27 4.98
C GLN A 266 19.69 -20.03 4.08
N MET A 267 18.48 -19.50 3.87
CA MET A 267 18.25 -18.44 2.90
C MET A 267 19.06 -17.18 3.26
N PRO A 268 19.80 -16.59 2.30
CA PRO A 268 20.42 -15.29 2.48
C PRO A 268 19.40 -14.26 2.95
N ILE A 269 19.73 -13.53 4.02
CA ILE A 269 18.80 -12.61 4.69
C ILE A 269 18.30 -11.50 3.76
N GLU A 270 19.07 -11.13 2.73
CA GLU A 270 18.68 -10.16 1.71
C GLU A 270 17.52 -10.68 0.84
N ILE A 271 17.62 -11.94 0.38
CA ILE A 271 16.55 -12.61 -0.37
C ILE A 271 15.34 -12.83 0.53
N ARG A 272 15.56 -13.23 1.79
CA ARG A 272 14.48 -13.43 2.76
C ARG A 272 13.69 -12.14 3.00
N SER A 273 14.38 -11.04 3.27
CA SER A 273 13.73 -9.75 3.52
C SER A 273 12.95 -9.25 2.31
N TYR A 274 13.51 -9.42 1.09
CA TYR A 274 12.83 -9.09 -0.15
C TYR A 274 11.58 -9.95 -0.35
N ARG A 275 11.68 -11.27 -0.13
CA ARG A 275 10.57 -12.21 -0.27
C ARG A 275 9.47 -11.95 0.76
N ASP A 276 9.83 -11.65 2.01
CA ASP A 276 8.86 -11.33 3.06
C ASP A 276 8.09 -10.04 2.73
N ILE A 277 8.75 -8.98 2.24
CA ILE A 277 8.07 -7.77 1.73
C ILE A 277 7.17 -8.09 0.55
N LEU A 278 7.67 -8.85 -0.44
CA LEU A 278 6.89 -9.22 -1.63
C LEU A 278 5.64 -10.01 -1.23
N TRP A 279 5.79 -11.01 -0.36
CA TRP A 279 4.69 -11.80 0.18
C TRP A 279 3.70 -10.91 0.95
N GLN A 280 4.19 -10.03 1.81
CA GLN A 280 3.33 -9.15 2.62
C GLN A 280 2.56 -8.15 1.74
N PHE A 281 3.18 -7.64 0.67
CA PHE A 281 2.51 -6.81 -0.31
C PHE A 281 1.43 -7.60 -1.04
N VAL A 282 1.74 -8.76 -1.62
CA VAL A 282 0.77 -9.61 -2.36
C VAL A 282 -0.42 -10.01 -1.48
N ASN A 283 -0.19 -10.24 -0.19
CA ASN A 283 -1.20 -10.76 0.75
C ASN A 283 -1.84 -9.68 1.65
N ARG A 284 -1.77 -8.41 1.23
CA ARG A 284 -2.47 -7.28 1.87
C ARG A 284 -4.00 -7.41 1.76
N PRO A 285 -4.80 -6.78 2.66
CA PRO A 285 -4.40 -6.08 3.88
C PRO A 285 -4.28 -7.00 5.10
N ASN A 286 -4.99 -8.13 5.08
CA ASN A 286 -5.02 -9.11 6.18
C ASN A 286 -4.64 -10.50 5.62
N PRO A 287 -3.38 -10.93 5.78
CA PRO A 287 -2.96 -12.26 5.37
C PRO A 287 -3.63 -13.30 6.27
N LEU A 288 -4.76 -13.86 5.82
CA LEU A 288 -5.42 -14.95 6.54
C LEU A 288 -4.82 -16.29 6.07
N PRO A 289 -4.18 -17.05 6.98
CA PRO A 289 -3.63 -18.35 6.63
C PRO A 289 -4.75 -19.27 6.19
N LYS A 290 -4.50 -20.09 5.18
CA LYS A 290 -5.43 -21.16 4.83
C LYS A 290 -5.56 -22.14 6.02
N PRO A 291 -6.78 -22.57 6.37
CA PRO A 291 -6.98 -23.63 7.35
C PRO A 291 -6.19 -24.89 6.96
N CYS A 292 -5.70 -25.64 7.96
CA CYS A 292 -5.05 -26.96 7.82
C CYS A 292 -3.57 -27.01 7.41
N MET A 293 -2.86 -25.88 7.31
CA MET A 293 -1.40 -25.88 7.11
C MET A 293 -0.65 -25.93 8.44
N HIS A 294 0.44 -26.71 8.50
CA HIS A 294 1.30 -26.82 9.68
C HIS A 294 2.73 -26.41 9.34
N GLU A 295 3.36 -25.59 10.18
CA GLU A 295 4.76 -25.19 10.01
C GLU A 295 5.69 -26.40 10.23
N TRP A 296 6.61 -26.64 9.30
CA TRP A 296 7.49 -27.81 9.35
C TRP A 296 8.36 -27.86 10.62
N LEU A 297 8.94 -26.72 11.01
CA LEU A 297 9.80 -26.62 12.19
C LEU A 297 9.04 -26.72 13.51
N GLN A 298 7.70 -26.68 13.50
CA GLN A 298 6.92 -26.97 14.71
C GLN A 298 6.78 -28.47 14.99
N ALA A 299 7.14 -29.34 14.03
CA ALA A 299 7.19 -30.78 14.25
C ALA A 299 8.45 -31.15 15.05
N PRO A 300 8.36 -31.71 16.26
CA PRO A 300 9.54 -31.89 17.14
C PRO A 300 10.68 -32.72 16.54
N HIS A 301 10.38 -33.66 15.63
CA HIS A 301 11.39 -34.45 14.94
C HIS A 301 12.18 -33.61 13.92
N HIS A 302 11.48 -32.76 13.16
CA HIS A 302 12.10 -31.86 12.19
C HIS A 302 12.83 -30.71 12.88
N ASP A 303 12.29 -30.17 13.97
CA ASP A 303 12.98 -29.16 14.79
C ASP A 303 14.35 -29.66 15.27
N LYS A 304 14.40 -30.88 15.80
CA LYS A 304 15.65 -31.49 16.31
C LYS A 304 16.73 -31.66 15.23
N ILE A 305 16.36 -32.06 14.01
CA ILE A 305 17.31 -32.37 12.94
C ILE A 305 17.57 -31.15 12.05
N LEU A 306 16.51 -30.54 11.52
CA LEU A 306 16.58 -29.42 10.59
C LEU A 306 16.79 -28.07 11.29
N GLY A 307 16.29 -27.90 12.52
CA GLY A 307 16.43 -26.64 13.27
C GLY A 307 17.88 -26.25 13.52
N LEU A 308 18.80 -27.22 13.60
CA LEU A 308 20.25 -26.99 13.68
C LEU A 308 20.83 -26.27 12.45
N PHE A 309 20.15 -26.36 11.31
CA PHE A 309 20.56 -25.75 10.05
C PHE A 309 19.76 -24.49 9.72
N ASN A 310 18.75 -24.13 10.53
CA ASN A 310 17.98 -22.92 10.33
C ASN A 310 18.83 -21.70 10.71
N THR A 311 19.17 -20.86 9.73
CA THR A 311 19.89 -19.59 9.94
C THR A 311 18.96 -18.38 9.86
N GLY A 312 17.66 -18.60 9.63
CA GLY A 312 16.66 -17.53 9.56
C GLY A 312 16.29 -17.01 10.95
N PRO A 313 15.83 -15.74 11.05
CA PRO A 313 15.29 -15.22 12.29
C PRO A 313 13.95 -15.89 12.65
N ASP A 314 13.66 -15.98 13.95
CA ASP A 314 12.44 -16.64 14.47
C ASP A 314 11.13 -16.00 13.98
N ASN A 315 11.18 -14.71 13.60
CA ASN A 315 10.01 -13.91 13.24
C ASN A 315 9.75 -13.76 11.72
N CYS A 316 10.26 -14.68 10.89
CA CYS A 316 10.02 -14.66 9.44
C CYS A 316 8.52 -14.73 9.08
N LYS A 317 8.11 -13.97 8.04
CA LYS A 317 6.72 -13.97 7.55
C LYS A 317 6.44 -15.17 6.68
N VAL A 318 7.37 -15.48 5.78
CA VAL A 318 7.29 -16.65 4.92
C VAL A 318 7.90 -17.85 5.64
N LYS A 319 7.03 -18.82 5.94
CA LYS A 319 7.41 -20.07 6.58
C LYS A 319 7.15 -21.26 5.68
N LEU A 320 7.98 -22.29 5.85
CA LEU A 320 7.77 -23.61 5.27
C LEU A 320 6.60 -24.31 5.96
N VAL A 321 5.60 -24.66 5.17
CA VAL A 321 4.40 -25.33 5.64
C VAL A 321 4.15 -26.64 4.89
N SER A 322 3.36 -27.51 5.52
CA SER A 322 2.87 -28.74 4.91
C SER A 322 1.34 -28.79 4.94
N SER A 323 0.76 -29.33 3.87
CA SER A 323 -0.65 -29.73 3.79
C SER A 323 -0.94 -31.06 4.48
N THR A 324 0.09 -31.89 4.67
CA THR A 324 0.03 -33.19 5.35
C THR A 324 0.72 -33.05 6.71
N TYR A 325 -0.03 -33.22 7.79
CA TYR A 325 0.56 -33.29 9.12
C TYR A 325 0.66 -34.75 9.55
N THR A 326 1.87 -35.30 9.49
CA THR A 326 2.24 -36.59 10.08
C THR A 326 2.31 -36.43 11.60
N ARG A 327 1.16 -36.24 12.23
CA ARG A 327 1.05 -36.20 13.70
C ARG A 327 1.36 -37.59 14.24
N TYR A 328 2.65 -37.91 14.41
CA TYR A 328 3.21 -39.11 15.02
C TYR A 328 2.28 -40.33 14.96
N PHE A 329 2.18 -40.93 13.78
CA PHE A 329 1.39 -42.14 13.61
C PHE A 329 2.09 -43.28 14.34
N TYR A 330 1.49 -43.76 15.42
CA TYR A 330 1.90 -45.00 16.06
C TYR A 330 1.36 -46.18 15.25
N LYS A 331 2.25 -47.08 14.85
CA LYS A 331 1.87 -48.33 14.19
C LYS A 331 2.04 -49.51 15.15
N SER A 332 1.16 -50.50 15.02
CA SER A 332 1.30 -51.77 15.74
C SER A 332 2.55 -52.49 15.27
N VAL A 333 3.32 -53.05 16.21
CA VAL A 333 4.56 -53.81 15.94
C VAL A 333 4.34 -55.08 15.12
N THR A 334 3.09 -55.48 14.89
CA THR A 334 2.71 -56.58 13.98
C THR A 334 3.00 -56.26 12.51
N LYS A 335 3.15 -54.98 12.15
CA LYS A 335 3.46 -54.53 10.78
C LYS A 335 4.90 -54.87 10.36
N SER A 336 5.19 -54.84 9.06
CA SER A 336 6.56 -55.00 8.56
C SER A 336 7.46 -53.87 9.08
N ILE A 337 8.77 -54.10 9.12
CA ILE A 337 9.72 -53.07 9.57
C ILE A 337 9.67 -51.85 8.62
N ASP A 338 9.51 -52.09 7.32
CA ASP A 338 9.43 -51.04 6.29
C ASP A 338 8.25 -50.09 6.52
N GLU A 339 7.13 -50.58 7.08
CA GLU A 339 5.97 -49.73 7.39
C GLU A 339 6.25 -48.69 8.50
N PHE A 340 7.33 -48.82 9.28
CA PHE A 340 7.73 -47.83 10.28
C PHE A 340 8.61 -46.71 9.73
N PHE A 341 8.94 -46.75 8.44
CA PHE A 341 9.66 -45.69 7.74
C PHE A 341 8.72 -45.00 6.76
N CYS A 342 8.71 -43.68 6.82
CA CYS A 342 8.03 -42.82 5.88
C CYS A 342 9.08 -41.95 5.19
N GLU A 343 9.03 -41.89 3.86
CA GLU A 343 9.71 -40.82 3.14
C GLU A 343 9.08 -39.49 3.54
N ASN A 344 9.83 -38.40 3.42
CA ASN A 344 9.27 -37.07 3.69
C ASN A 344 8.09 -36.85 2.73
N SER A 345 6.90 -36.78 3.30
CA SER A 345 5.63 -36.70 2.55
C SER A 345 5.11 -35.27 2.45
N LEU A 346 5.91 -34.31 2.91
CA LEU A 346 5.53 -32.92 3.02
C LEU A 346 5.88 -32.22 1.70
N SER A 347 4.89 -31.61 1.07
CA SER A 347 5.14 -30.73 -0.08
C SER A 347 5.68 -29.40 0.42
N VAL A 348 6.87 -29.00 -0.01
CA VAL A 348 7.46 -27.71 0.37
C VAL A 348 6.61 -26.59 -0.21
N GLN A 349 5.96 -25.84 0.66
CA GLN A 349 5.14 -24.69 0.29
C GLN A 349 5.43 -23.52 1.21
N ILE A 350 5.30 -22.32 0.66
CA ILE A 350 5.21 -21.09 1.43
C ILE A 350 3.81 -21.01 2.02
N SER A 351 3.71 -20.60 3.29
CA SER A 351 2.42 -20.38 3.97
C SER A 351 1.46 -19.59 3.06
N PRO A 352 0.43 -20.24 2.50
CA PRO A 352 -0.44 -19.59 1.54
C PRO A 352 -1.47 -18.76 2.28
N THR A 353 -1.73 -17.58 1.76
CA THR A 353 -2.71 -16.64 2.30
C THR A 353 -3.72 -16.25 1.23
N LYS A 354 -4.86 -15.72 1.66
CA LYS A 354 -5.90 -15.29 0.74
C LYS A 354 -5.55 -13.90 0.20
N ASN A 355 -5.14 -13.83 -1.06
CA ASN A 355 -4.93 -12.57 -1.78
C ASN A 355 -6.23 -11.75 -1.81
N ILE A 356 -6.10 -10.42 -1.83
CA ILE A 356 -7.21 -9.54 -2.15
C ILE A 356 -7.72 -9.86 -3.57
N LYS A 357 -9.04 -9.90 -3.76
CA LYS A 357 -9.60 -10.06 -5.10
C LYS A 357 -9.40 -8.75 -5.87
N PHE A 358 -9.18 -8.86 -7.18
CA PHE A 358 -9.00 -7.70 -8.04
C PHE A 358 -10.16 -6.69 -7.91
N ASP A 359 -11.41 -7.16 -8.01
CA ASP A 359 -12.59 -6.31 -7.89
C ASP A 359 -12.70 -5.59 -6.53
N ASP A 360 -12.28 -6.27 -5.45
CA ASP A 360 -12.26 -5.68 -4.11
C ASP A 360 -11.21 -4.56 -4.05
N GLU A 361 -10.04 -4.76 -4.67
CA GLU A 361 -8.97 -3.76 -4.72
C GLU A 361 -9.31 -2.56 -5.62
N CYS A 362 -9.90 -2.80 -6.79
CA CYS A 362 -10.44 -1.75 -7.66
C CYS A 362 -11.50 -0.91 -6.92
N SER A 363 -12.34 -1.57 -6.11
CA SER A 363 -13.33 -0.87 -5.28
C SER A 363 -12.67 0.02 -4.21
N ILE A 364 -11.52 -0.38 -3.66
CA ILE A 364 -10.74 0.46 -2.72
C ILE A 364 -10.20 1.72 -3.42
N LEU A 365 -9.79 1.58 -4.68
CA LEU A 365 -9.28 2.67 -5.52
C LEU A 365 -10.40 3.55 -6.12
N THR A 366 -11.66 3.17 -5.95
CA THR A 366 -12.82 3.91 -6.47
C THR A 366 -13.54 4.66 -5.35
N PRO A 367 -13.76 5.99 -5.48
CA PRO A 367 -14.60 6.73 -4.55
C PRO A 367 -16.02 6.17 -4.46
N GLN A 368 -16.61 6.19 -3.27
CA GLN A 368 -17.95 5.67 -3.02
C GLN A 368 -18.99 6.81 -3.03
N LEU A 369 -20.12 6.56 -3.67
CA LEU A 369 -21.27 7.46 -3.72
C LEU A 369 -22.21 7.16 -2.56
N ASP A 370 -22.13 7.99 -1.51
CA ASP A 370 -22.97 7.84 -0.32
C ASP A 370 -24.34 8.51 -0.47
N HIS A 371 -24.47 9.48 -1.39
CA HIS A 371 -25.71 10.23 -1.57
C HIS A 371 -26.80 9.36 -2.22
N PRO A 372 -28.01 9.28 -1.63
CA PRO A 372 -29.09 8.43 -2.15
C PRO A 372 -29.39 8.67 -3.64
N ASP A 373 -29.29 9.92 -4.07
CA ASP A 373 -29.62 10.31 -5.45
C ASP A 373 -28.65 9.75 -6.50
N TYR A 374 -27.43 9.40 -6.11
CA TYR A 374 -26.38 8.91 -7.02
C TYR A 374 -25.89 7.51 -6.70
N LYS A 375 -26.25 6.95 -5.54
CA LYS A 375 -25.75 5.65 -5.06
C LYS A 375 -25.91 4.51 -6.07
N GLN A 376 -26.99 4.50 -6.82
CA GLN A 376 -27.24 3.48 -7.85
C GLN A 376 -26.35 3.61 -9.09
N LEU A 377 -25.71 4.76 -9.29
CA LEU A 377 -24.74 5.01 -10.37
C LEU A 377 -23.32 4.62 -9.97
N GLN A 378 -23.09 3.96 -8.81
CA GLN A 378 -21.75 3.52 -8.39
C GLN A 378 -21.01 2.70 -9.47
N PHE A 379 -21.74 1.97 -10.32
CA PHE A 379 -21.15 1.21 -11.42
C PHE A 379 -20.41 2.10 -12.44
N SER A 380 -20.85 3.36 -12.66
CA SER A 380 -20.21 4.29 -13.59
C SER A 380 -18.92 4.88 -13.02
N MET A 381 -18.68 4.73 -11.72
CA MET A 381 -17.44 5.17 -11.07
C MET A 381 -16.30 4.18 -11.26
N ILE A 382 -16.60 2.87 -11.29
CA ILE A 382 -15.60 1.79 -11.23
C ILE A 382 -14.82 1.66 -12.53
N THR A 383 -15.51 1.70 -13.68
CA THR A 383 -14.92 1.37 -14.98
C THR A 383 -15.06 2.51 -15.98
N THR A 384 -14.11 2.57 -16.91
CA THR A 384 -14.18 3.43 -18.10
C THR A 384 -14.69 2.69 -19.33
N GLU A 385 -15.05 1.41 -19.20
CA GLU A 385 -15.67 0.63 -20.28
C GLU A 385 -16.99 1.25 -20.75
N LEU A 386 -17.34 0.99 -22.02
CA LEU A 386 -18.48 1.59 -22.71
C LEU A 386 -19.83 1.11 -22.13
N MET A 387 -20.28 1.78 -21.08
CA MET A 387 -21.49 1.47 -20.31
C MET A 387 -22.62 2.49 -20.48
N GLN A 388 -22.55 3.40 -21.46
CA GLN A 388 -23.54 4.49 -21.65
C GLN A 388 -24.98 3.95 -21.76
N ASN A 389 -25.18 2.85 -22.50
CA ASN A 389 -26.49 2.21 -22.65
C ASN A 389 -27.08 1.74 -21.31
N ARG A 390 -26.21 1.39 -20.34
CA ARG A 390 -26.64 0.97 -19.00
C ARG A 390 -27.24 2.15 -18.22
N ALA A 391 -26.65 3.34 -18.30
CA ALA A 391 -27.19 4.54 -17.65
C ALA A 391 -28.61 4.85 -18.14
N VAL A 392 -28.85 4.72 -19.45
CA VAL A 392 -30.17 4.89 -20.06
C VAL A 392 -31.12 3.76 -19.65
N ALA A 393 -30.67 2.50 -19.65
CA ALA A 393 -31.50 1.36 -19.24
C ALA A 393 -31.93 1.43 -17.76
N GLU A 394 -31.08 2.01 -16.91
CA GLU A 394 -31.34 2.18 -15.47
C GLU A 394 -32.12 3.47 -15.14
N LEU A 395 -32.61 4.22 -16.14
CA LEU A 395 -33.46 5.41 -15.94
C LEU A 395 -34.68 5.16 -15.05
N SER A 396 -35.23 3.94 -15.10
CA SER A 396 -36.34 3.52 -14.23
C SER A 396 -36.01 3.58 -12.73
N LYS A 397 -34.73 3.57 -12.38
CA LYS A 397 -34.26 3.70 -10.99
C LYS A 397 -34.05 5.15 -10.59
N CYS A 398 -34.06 6.11 -11.53
CA CYS A 398 -33.75 7.52 -11.27
C CYS A 398 -34.55 8.05 -10.06
N PRO A 399 -33.89 8.63 -9.04
CA PRO A 399 -34.59 9.17 -7.87
C PRO A 399 -35.46 10.37 -8.27
N GLU A 400 -36.54 10.60 -7.52
CA GLU A 400 -37.49 11.68 -7.79
C GLU A 400 -36.87 13.09 -7.72
N ARG A 401 -35.80 13.25 -6.94
CA ARG A 401 -35.10 14.53 -6.75
C ARG A 401 -34.12 14.87 -7.87
N THR A 402 -33.73 13.89 -8.68
CA THR A 402 -32.73 14.04 -9.75
C THR A 402 -33.44 14.12 -11.09
N LYS A 403 -32.98 15.04 -11.95
CA LYS A 403 -33.52 15.11 -13.32
C LYS A 403 -33.06 13.87 -14.11
N PRO A 404 -33.93 13.26 -14.95
CA PRO A 404 -33.53 12.13 -15.79
C PRO A 404 -32.32 12.43 -16.70
N THR A 405 -32.19 13.68 -17.18
CA THR A 405 -31.05 14.11 -17.99
C THR A 405 -29.74 14.09 -17.18
N GLN A 406 -29.77 14.65 -15.98
CA GLN A 406 -28.65 14.64 -15.03
C GLN A 406 -28.23 13.22 -14.64
N PHE A 407 -29.21 12.33 -14.45
CA PHE A 407 -28.95 10.91 -14.16
C PHE A 407 -28.18 10.22 -15.30
N VAL A 408 -28.64 10.39 -16.54
CA VAL A 408 -28.00 9.81 -17.72
C VAL A 408 -26.61 10.39 -17.93
N GLU A 409 -26.47 11.70 -17.79
CA GLU A 409 -25.21 12.39 -18.01
C GLU A 409 -24.15 12.02 -16.98
N PHE A 410 -24.52 11.93 -15.69
CA PHE A 410 -23.63 11.41 -14.66
C PHE A 410 -23.18 9.98 -14.98
N GLY A 411 -24.12 9.09 -15.34
CA GLY A 411 -23.81 7.70 -15.70
C GLY A 411 -22.99 7.56 -16.97
N SER A 412 -22.99 8.57 -17.85
CA SER A 412 -22.33 8.57 -19.15
C SER A 412 -21.03 9.38 -19.20
N PHE A 413 -20.62 9.99 -18.08
CA PHE A 413 -19.46 10.88 -18.02
C PHE A 413 -18.11 10.16 -18.20
N ARG A 414 -17.94 8.98 -17.57
CA ARG A 414 -16.67 8.22 -17.55
C ARG A 414 -16.44 7.25 -18.73
N PRO A 415 -17.47 6.61 -19.32
CA PRO A 415 -17.29 5.69 -20.43
C PRO A 415 -16.43 6.25 -21.58
N GLY A 416 -15.40 5.50 -21.95
CA GLY A 416 -14.34 5.91 -22.87
C GLY A 416 -13.26 6.73 -22.17
N HIS A 417 -12.12 6.11 -21.85
CA HIS A 417 -11.03 6.78 -21.12
C HIS A 417 -10.51 8.05 -21.80
N ARG A 418 -10.54 8.11 -23.14
CA ARG A 418 -10.14 9.29 -23.93
C ARG A 418 -11.21 10.39 -24.03
N LEU A 419 -12.46 10.10 -23.64
CA LEU A 419 -13.59 11.04 -23.80
C LEU A 419 -13.87 11.88 -22.54
N GLN A 420 -13.29 11.52 -21.39
CA GLN A 420 -13.60 12.17 -20.10
C GLN A 420 -13.33 13.69 -20.11
N TRP A 421 -12.26 14.13 -20.78
CA TRP A 421 -11.96 15.57 -20.93
C TRP A 421 -12.94 16.30 -21.83
N TRP A 422 -13.41 15.67 -22.91
CA TRP A 422 -14.45 16.24 -23.77
C TRP A 422 -15.79 16.33 -23.03
N ASN A 423 -16.15 15.29 -22.27
CA ASN A 423 -17.35 15.29 -21.45
C ASN A 423 -17.29 16.37 -20.36
N LEU A 424 -16.11 16.60 -19.76
CA LEU A 424 -15.91 17.70 -18.82
C LEU A 424 -16.14 19.06 -19.49
N LEU A 425 -15.61 19.27 -20.70
CA LEU A 425 -15.79 20.52 -21.43
C LEU A 425 -17.28 20.79 -21.75
N VAL A 426 -18.02 19.75 -22.15
CA VAL A 426 -19.47 19.83 -22.37
C VAL A 426 -20.20 20.20 -21.08
N VAL A 427 -19.85 19.59 -19.95
CA VAL A 427 -20.46 19.91 -18.65
C VAL A 427 -20.18 21.36 -18.24
N LEU A 428 -18.99 21.87 -18.51
CA LEU A 428 -18.62 23.27 -18.23
C LEU A 428 -19.39 24.27 -19.12
N GLU A 429 -19.61 23.94 -20.40
CA GLU A 429 -20.31 24.82 -21.34
C GLU A 429 -21.83 24.79 -21.16
N MET A 430 -22.40 23.60 -20.95
CA MET A 430 -23.84 23.40 -20.92
C MET A 430 -24.45 23.51 -19.52
N ASP A 431 -23.63 23.62 -18.47
CA ASP A 431 -24.02 23.57 -17.05
C ASP A 431 -24.95 22.39 -16.74
N SER A 432 -24.62 21.24 -17.34
CA SER A 432 -25.51 20.11 -17.48
C SER A 432 -25.50 19.18 -16.26
N LEU A 433 -24.42 19.22 -15.48
CA LEU A 433 -24.31 18.63 -14.14
C LEU A 433 -24.04 19.72 -13.08
N PRO A 434 -24.68 19.65 -11.89
CA PRO A 434 -24.46 20.61 -10.83
C PRO A 434 -23.11 20.37 -10.13
N ILE A 435 -22.05 21.04 -10.60
CA ILE A 435 -20.67 20.92 -10.07
C ILE A 435 -20.59 21.24 -8.57
N ALA A 436 -21.53 22.04 -8.04
CA ALA A 436 -21.62 22.36 -6.61
C ALA A 436 -22.10 21.19 -5.74
N GLU A 437 -22.60 20.09 -6.31
CA GLU A 437 -22.96 18.88 -5.56
C GLU A 437 -21.76 17.96 -5.33
N GLU A 438 -21.62 17.43 -4.12
CA GLU A 438 -20.47 16.61 -3.74
C GLU A 438 -20.32 15.34 -4.60
N SER A 439 -21.42 14.70 -5.00
CA SER A 439 -21.35 13.49 -5.86
C SER A 439 -20.80 13.80 -7.27
N VAL A 440 -21.15 14.96 -7.83
CA VAL A 440 -20.63 15.44 -9.12
C VAL A 440 -19.16 15.86 -8.98
N ALA A 441 -18.81 16.52 -7.87
CA ALA A 441 -17.42 16.84 -7.56
C ALA A 441 -16.55 15.58 -7.45
N ILE A 442 -17.05 14.52 -6.79
CA ILE A 442 -16.40 13.20 -6.72
C ILE A 442 -16.21 12.60 -8.12
N LEU A 443 -17.23 12.63 -8.98
CA LEU A 443 -17.18 12.13 -10.35
C LEU A 443 -16.09 12.83 -11.17
N ILE A 444 -16.08 14.16 -11.17
CA ILE A 444 -15.11 14.96 -11.93
C ILE A 444 -13.71 14.74 -11.36
N MET A 445 -13.54 14.82 -10.04
CA MET A 445 -12.24 14.63 -9.41
C MET A 445 -11.69 13.22 -9.65
N HIS A 446 -12.53 12.19 -9.59
CA HIS A 446 -12.09 10.83 -9.91
C HIS A 446 -11.64 10.70 -11.36
N SER A 447 -12.40 11.28 -12.29
CA SER A 447 -12.15 11.20 -13.73
C SER A 447 -10.85 11.89 -14.15
N ILE A 448 -10.54 13.06 -13.58
CA ILE A 448 -9.31 13.79 -13.93
C ILE A 448 -8.05 13.22 -13.25
N LEU A 449 -8.21 12.44 -12.16
CA LEU A 449 -7.09 11.94 -11.35
C LEU A 449 -6.81 10.43 -11.51
N GLN A 450 -7.77 9.62 -11.93
CA GLN A 450 -7.52 8.21 -12.24
C GLN A 450 -6.51 8.13 -13.40
N TYR A 451 -5.52 7.25 -13.28
CA TYR A 451 -4.41 7.16 -14.24
C TYR A 451 -4.88 6.70 -15.62
N GLY A 452 -5.74 5.68 -15.68
CA GLY A 452 -6.22 5.15 -16.95
C GLY A 452 -5.28 4.10 -17.57
N PRO A 453 -5.70 3.48 -18.69
CA PRO A 453 -4.95 2.41 -19.34
C PRO A 453 -3.51 2.82 -19.69
N VAL A 454 -2.58 1.91 -19.42
CA VAL A 454 -1.16 2.10 -19.71
C VAL A 454 -0.79 1.34 -20.98
N ALA A 455 -0.46 2.06 -22.05
CA ALA A 455 -0.11 1.43 -23.33
C ALA A 455 1.20 0.63 -23.27
N MET A 456 1.17 -0.59 -23.81
CA MET A 456 2.33 -1.46 -23.98
C MET A 456 3.22 -1.03 -25.16
N ASP A 457 2.62 -0.49 -26.22
CA ASP A 457 3.26 -0.23 -27.52
C ASP A 457 3.95 1.14 -27.61
N CYS A 458 4.06 1.89 -26.51
CA CYS A 458 4.82 3.13 -26.51
C CYS A 458 6.29 2.80 -26.77
N ASN A 459 6.74 3.10 -28.00
CA ASN A 459 8.13 3.05 -28.40
C ASN A 459 8.98 3.64 -27.25
N PRO A 460 9.91 2.88 -26.62
CA PRO A 460 10.61 3.33 -25.42
C PRO A 460 11.39 4.63 -25.61
N ALA A 461 11.63 5.03 -26.86
CA ALA A 461 12.18 6.34 -27.24
C ALA A 461 11.26 7.53 -26.96
N ASN A 462 9.93 7.35 -26.89
CA ASN A 462 8.97 8.45 -26.71
C ASN A 462 8.52 8.66 -25.25
N ASN A 463 9.03 7.83 -24.32
CA ASN A 463 8.99 7.90 -22.84
C ASN A 463 7.92 8.80 -22.18
N SER A 464 6.70 8.79 -22.69
CA SER A 464 5.60 9.60 -22.18
C SER A 464 5.07 8.90 -20.94
N TRP A 465 5.29 9.53 -19.79
CA TRP A 465 4.67 9.15 -18.52
C TRP A 465 3.17 9.49 -18.48
N CYS A 466 2.68 10.26 -19.46
CA CYS A 466 1.28 10.63 -19.62
C CYS A 466 0.50 9.46 -20.27
N PRO A 467 -0.52 8.92 -19.60
CA PRO A 467 -1.36 7.84 -20.12
C PRO A 467 -2.41 8.39 -21.10
N GLU A 468 -2.97 7.50 -21.92
CA GLU A 468 -3.91 7.85 -22.98
C GLU A 468 -5.13 8.65 -22.51
N ALA A 469 -5.58 8.41 -21.28
CA ALA A 469 -6.72 9.10 -20.67
C ALA A 469 -6.49 10.61 -20.50
N HIS A 470 -5.25 11.08 -20.56
CA HIS A 470 -4.91 12.50 -20.41
C HIS A 470 -4.16 13.10 -21.60
N GLU A 471 -4.00 12.36 -22.71
CA GLU A 471 -3.34 12.88 -23.92
C GLU A 471 -3.99 14.16 -24.46
N GLN A 472 -5.30 14.33 -24.26
CA GLN A 472 -6.03 15.53 -24.69
C GLN A 472 -5.47 16.82 -24.07
N LEU A 473 -4.82 16.74 -22.90
CA LEU A 473 -4.17 17.89 -22.25
C LEU A 473 -2.83 18.29 -22.89
N LEU A 474 -2.35 17.54 -23.87
CA LEU A 474 -1.18 17.86 -24.68
C LEU A 474 -1.55 18.66 -25.94
N ASP A 475 -2.85 18.81 -26.25
CA ASP A 475 -3.33 19.60 -27.39
C ASP A 475 -3.55 21.08 -26.99
N ASP A 476 -2.77 21.98 -27.62
CA ASP A 476 -2.78 23.42 -27.31
C ASP A 476 -4.16 24.07 -27.55
N HIS A 477 -4.90 23.63 -28.58
CA HIS A 477 -6.21 24.20 -28.89
C HIS A 477 -7.25 23.84 -27.84
N PHE A 478 -7.29 22.58 -27.43
CA PHE A 478 -8.13 22.11 -26.34
C PHE A 478 -7.80 22.81 -25.01
N ILE A 479 -6.51 23.00 -24.70
CA ILE A 479 -6.09 23.72 -23.50
C ILE A 479 -6.60 25.17 -23.53
N ASP A 480 -6.53 25.87 -24.66
CA ASP A 480 -7.07 27.23 -24.77
C ASP A 480 -8.58 27.29 -24.52
N GLU A 481 -9.33 26.35 -25.09
CA GLU A 481 -10.78 26.28 -24.92
C GLU A 481 -11.16 25.96 -23.47
N LEU A 482 -10.45 25.01 -22.85
CA LEU A 482 -10.66 24.66 -21.44
C LEU A 482 -10.33 25.82 -20.50
N ILE A 483 -9.24 26.57 -20.75
CA ILE A 483 -8.93 27.79 -19.98
C ILE A 483 -10.09 28.78 -20.06
N THR A 484 -10.59 29.07 -21.26
CA THR A 484 -11.70 30.03 -21.45
C THR A 484 -12.94 29.62 -20.66
N ARG A 485 -13.32 28.34 -20.69
CA ARG A 485 -14.51 27.86 -19.96
C ARG A 485 -14.33 27.89 -18.45
N LEU A 486 -13.16 27.52 -17.95
CA LEU A 486 -12.85 27.60 -16.52
C LEU A 486 -12.82 29.05 -16.03
N ASP A 487 -12.27 29.97 -16.83
CA ASP A 487 -12.20 31.39 -16.49
C ASP A 487 -13.60 32.02 -16.38
N HIS A 488 -14.48 31.76 -17.35
CA HIS A 488 -15.89 32.15 -17.28
C HIS A 488 -16.58 31.57 -16.04
N ARG A 489 -16.33 30.29 -15.73
CA ARG A 489 -16.94 29.64 -14.56
C ARG A 489 -16.46 30.26 -13.24
N LEU A 490 -15.22 30.73 -13.18
CA LEU A 490 -14.72 31.48 -12.03
C LEU A 490 -15.41 32.83 -11.88
N ASP A 491 -15.60 33.57 -12.98
CA ASP A 491 -16.31 34.87 -12.96
C ASP A 491 -17.75 34.72 -12.46
N ASP A 492 -18.46 33.70 -12.92
CA ASP A 492 -19.84 33.42 -12.49
C ASP A 492 -19.93 33.08 -10.99
N CYS A 493 -18.92 32.38 -10.47
CA CYS A 493 -18.93 31.94 -9.08
C CYS A 493 -18.36 33.00 -8.11
N GLU A 494 -17.56 33.97 -8.56
CA GLU A 494 -16.78 34.90 -7.70
C GLU A 494 -17.64 35.61 -6.63
N ILE A 495 -18.88 35.97 -6.96
CA ILE A 495 -19.81 36.65 -6.05
C ILE A 495 -20.57 35.66 -5.16
N ASN A 496 -20.66 34.39 -5.55
CA ASN A 496 -21.41 33.34 -4.86
C ASN A 496 -20.49 32.41 -4.06
N TRP A 497 -20.06 32.88 -2.89
CA TRP A 497 -19.26 32.10 -1.93
C TRP A 497 -19.94 30.84 -1.40
N GLN A 498 -21.22 30.58 -1.74
CA GLN A 498 -21.92 29.34 -1.36
C GLN A 498 -21.52 28.12 -2.21
N ASN A 499 -20.73 28.33 -3.28
CA ASN A 499 -20.29 27.30 -4.22
C ASN A 499 -18.82 26.88 -3.98
N GLU A 500 -18.43 26.60 -2.72
CA GLU A 500 -17.06 26.22 -2.36
C GLU A 500 -16.50 25.04 -3.15
N LEU A 501 -17.36 24.07 -3.52
CA LEU A 501 -16.94 22.90 -4.29
C LEU A 501 -16.60 23.24 -5.75
N VAL A 502 -17.23 24.25 -6.34
CA VAL A 502 -16.90 24.71 -7.69
C VAL A 502 -15.47 25.23 -7.72
N LEU A 503 -15.09 26.04 -6.72
CA LEU A 503 -13.71 26.55 -6.60
C LEU A 503 -12.68 25.43 -6.43
N VAL A 504 -12.99 24.42 -5.60
CA VAL A 504 -12.14 23.23 -5.44
C VAL A 504 -11.96 22.49 -6.76
N ILE A 505 -13.05 22.22 -7.49
CA ILE A 505 -13.00 21.46 -8.75
C ILE A 505 -12.27 22.22 -9.84
N VAL A 506 -12.56 23.50 -10.03
CA VAL A 506 -11.84 24.35 -11.01
C VAL A 506 -10.35 24.42 -10.66
N THR A 507 -10.01 24.55 -9.37
CA THR A 507 -8.61 24.50 -8.93
C THR A 507 -7.96 23.15 -9.29
N MET A 508 -8.60 22.03 -8.98
CA MET A 508 -8.06 20.70 -9.28
C MET A 508 -7.88 20.47 -10.78
N ILE A 509 -8.82 20.91 -11.62
CA ILE A 509 -8.70 20.85 -13.08
C ILE A 509 -7.51 21.69 -13.54
N THR A 510 -7.41 22.94 -13.07
CA THR A 510 -6.31 23.86 -13.40
C THR A 510 -4.95 23.28 -13.01
N MET A 511 -4.84 22.70 -11.81
CA MET A 511 -3.60 22.06 -11.35
C MET A 511 -3.29 20.77 -12.12
N ARG A 512 -4.30 20.04 -12.58
CA ARG A 512 -4.11 18.87 -13.46
C ARG A 512 -3.61 19.28 -14.83
N MET A 513 -4.16 20.36 -15.40
CA MET A 513 -3.65 20.96 -16.63
C MET A 513 -2.19 21.37 -16.44
N LEU A 514 -1.85 22.07 -15.34
CA LEU A 514 -0.47 22.48 -15.07
C LEU A 514 0.49 21.30 -14.83
N THR A 515 -0.03 20.14 -14.40
CA THR A 515 0.74 18.92 -14.20
C THR A 515 1.17 18.29 -15.53
N ILE A 516 0.27 18.26 -16.52
CA ILE A 516 0.43 17.49 -17.77
C ILE A 516 0.84 18.36 -18.95
N CYS A 517 0.31 19.57 -19.01
CA CYS A 517 0.51 20.47 -20.12
C CYS A 517 2.00 20.81 -20.31
N ASN A 518 2.45 20.69 -21.56
CA ASN A 518 3.77 21.10 -22.03
C ASN A 518 3.65 22.22 -23.10
N SER A 519 2.52 22.92 -23.11
CA SER A 519 2.20 23.96 -24.10
C SER A 519 2.93 25.27 -23.80
N SER A 520 2.97 26.13 -24.83
CA SER A 520 3.29 27.55 -24.70
C SER A 520 2.35 28.34 -23.76
N LYS A 521 1.21 27.74 -23.36
CA LYS A 521 0.14 28.39 -22.59
C LYS A 521 0.26 28.19 -21.08
N GLN A 522 1.38 27.63 -20.61
CA GLN A 522 1.62 27.40 -19.19
C GLN A 522 1.39 28.65 -18.31
N ASN A 523 1.80 29.84 -18.77
CA ASN A 523 1.59 31.08 -18.02
C ASN A 523 0.09 31.38 -17.80
N ARG A 524 -0.76 31.14 -18.81
CA ARG A 524 -2.21 31.35 -18.68
C ARG A 524 -2.84 30.39 -17.66
N ILE A 525 -2.33 29.16 -17.56
CA ILE A 525 -2.78 28.19 -16.56
C ILE A 525 -2.33 28.63 -15.16
N VAL A 526 -1.12 29.17 -15.03
CA VAL A 526 -0.63 29.77 -13.78
C VAL A 526 -1.49 30.96 -13.36
N ASP A 527 -1.84 31.85 -14.30
CA ASP A 527 -2.73 32.99 -14.04
C ASP A 527 -4.10 32.53 -13.54
N LEU A 528 -4.65 31.46 -14.13
CA LEU A 528 -5.91 30.85 -13.69
C LEU A 528 -5.79 30.27 -12.25
N ALA A 529 -4.67 29.61 -11.92
CA ALA A 529 -4.42 29.11 -10.57
C ALA A 529 -4.31 30.26 -9.54
N ILE A 530 -3.68 31.37 -9.91
CA ILE A 530 -3.60 32.58 -9.08
C ILE A 530 -4.99 33.21 -8.91
N LYS A 531 -5.81 33.26 -9.96
CA LYS A 531 -7.21 33.73 -9.89
C LYS A 531 -8.03 32.89 -8.92
N CYS A 532 -7.94 31.55 -8.97
CA CYS A 532 -8.58 30.66 -7.99
C CYS A 532 -8.16 31.01 -6.55
N ARG A 533 -6.86 31.20 -6.32
CA ARG A 533 -6.33 31.57 -5.00
C ARG A 533 -6.91 32.89 -4.50
N ARG A 534 -6.92 33.92 -5.34
CA ARG A 534 -7.45 35.26 -5.00
C ARG A 534 -8.93 35.20 -4.63
N ILE A 535 -9.74 34.48 -5.42
CA ILE A 535 -11.16 34.30 -5.13
C ILE A 535 -11.34 33.59 -3.77
N GLY A 536 -10.59 32.51 -3.54
CA GLY A 536 -10.63 31.81 -2.27
C GLY A 536 -10.22 32.66 -1.07
N GLU A 537 -9.21 33.52 -1.20
CA GLU A 537 -8.80 34.46 -0.14
C GLU A 537 -9.87 35.50 0.16
N ASN A 538 -10.53 36.04 -0.86
CA ASN A 538 -11.65 36.96 -0.68
C ASN A 538 -12.82 36.26 0.04
N TRP A 539 -13.13 35.01 -0.32
CA TRP A 539 -14.17 34.24 0.35
C TRP A 539 -13.81 33.90 1.79
N ILE A 540 -12.54 33.63 2.10
CA ILE A 540 -12.07 33.45 3.47
C ILE A 540 -12.38 34.70 4.31
N ASP A 541 -12.11 35.89 3.79
CA ASP A 541 -12.36 37.14 4.51
C ASP A 541 -13.88 37.38 4.69
N LEU A 542 -14.66 37.24 3.61
CA LEU A 542 -16.12 37.40 3.64
C LEU A 542 -16.80 36.42 4.61
N ILE A 543 -16.42 35.14 4.59
CA ILE A 543 -17.00 34.13 5.48
C ILE A 543 -16.58 34.41 6.94
N SER A 544 -15.34 34.85 7.16
CA SER A 544 -14.85 35.21 8.50
C SER A 544 -15.64 36.38 9.10
N GLU A 545 -15.93 37.41 8.30
CA GLU A 545 -16.77 38.54 8.72
C GLU A 545 -18.19 38.09 9.07
N ASN A 546 -18.79 37.23 8.24
CA ASN A 546 -20.12 36.68 8.50
C ASN A 546 -20.17 35.87 9.81
N ILE A 547 -19.14 35.06 10.11
CA ILE A 547 -19.03 34.31 11.37
C ILE A 547 -19.01 35.25 12.59
N GLN A 548 -18.42 36.44 12.48
CA GLN A 548 -18.36 37.42 13.57
C GLN A 548 -19.70 38.15 13.78
N ILE A 549 -20.50 38.33 12.73
CA ILE A 549 -21.79 39.02 12.78
C ILE A 549 -22.89 38.13 13.36
N ILE A 550 -22.85 36.82 13.07
CA ILE A 550 -23.88 35.88 13.50
C ILE A 550 -23.90 35.74 15.03
N SER A 551 -25.10 35.76 15.60
CA SER A 551 -25.29 35.55 17.04
C SER A 551 -24.69 34.21 17.49
N SER A 552 -23.96 34.21 18.60
CA SER A 552 -23.39 32.99 19.21
C SER A 552 -24.44 31.90 19.54
N SER A 553 -25.73 32.24 19.51
CA SER A 553 -26.84 31.29 19.66
C SER A 553 -27.09 30.40 18.42
N ALA A 554 -26.67 30.83 17.23
CA ALA A 554 -26.81 30.08 15.97
C ALA A 554 -25.61 29.13 15.74
N PHE A 555 -25.31 28.30 16.74
CA PHE A 555 -24.13 27.44 16.75
C PHE A 555 -23.98 26.57 15.49
N ASN A 556 -25.06 25.94 15.03
CA ASN A 556 -25.02 25.06 13.85
C ASN A 556 -24.70 25.80 12.55
N GLU A 557 -25.10 27.06 12.40
CA GLU A 557 -24.80 27.86 11.21
C GLU A 557 -23.34 28.27 11.19
N ILE A 558 -22.80 28.67 12.34
CA ILE A 558 -21.37 28.98 12.51
C ILE A 558 -20.51 27.75 12.16
N GLU A 559 -20.87 26.55 12.64
CA GLU A 559 -20.12 25.32 12.33
C GLU A 559 -20.15 24.97 10.83
N LYS A 560 -21.28 25.22 10.15
CA LYS A 560 -21.38 25.05 8.68
C LYS A 560 -20.47 26.03 7.94
N LEU A 561 -20.46 27.30 8.35
CA LEU A 561 -19.57 28.31 7.76
C LEU A 561 -18.09 27.99 8.04
N ARG A 562 -17.76 27.46 9.21
CA ARG A 562 -16.41 26.96 9.53
C ARG A 562 -15.99 25.78 8.67
N LEU A 563 -16.92 24.90 8.29
CA LEU A 563 -16.60 23.85 7.32
C LEU A 563 -16.38 24.44 5.93
N LYS A 564 -17.21 25.38 5.49
CA LYS A 564 -17.05 26.07 4.20
C LYS A 564 -15.70 26.78 4.09
N ILE A 565 -15.32 27.56 5.11
CA ILE A 565 -14.03 28.28 5.09
C ILE A 565 -12.84 27.32 5.06
N VAL A 566 -12.95 26.13 5.66
CA VAL A 566 -11.94 25.06 5.55
C VAL A 566 -11.85 24.55 4.12
N ILE A 567 -12.98 24.27 3.46
CA ILE A 567 -13.01 23.82 2.06
C ILE A 567 -12.40 24.88 1.11
N VAL A 568 -12.74 26.15 1.32
CA VAL A 568 -12.15 27.27 0.56
C VAL A 568 -10.64 27.38 0.82
N GLY A 569 -10.21 27.31 2.09
CA GLY A 569 -8.79 27.28 2.44
C GLY A 569 -8.04 26.14 1.77
N ILE A 570 -8.64 24.94 1.72
CA ILE A 570 -8.09 23.79 1.00
C ILE A 570 -7.91 24.14 -0.48
N SER A 571 -8.89 24.75 -1.15
CA SER A 571 -8.75 25.17 -2.55
C SER A 571 -7.54 26.10 -2.76
N CYS A 572 -7.28 27.04 -1.86
CA CYS A 572 -6.09 27.88 -1.92
C CYS A 572 -4.79 27.07 -1.79
N ILE A 573 -4.74 26.09 -0.87
CA ILE A 573 -3.57 25.20 -0.72
C ILE A 573 -3.36 24.31 -1.94
N LEU A 574 -4.43 23.84 -2.58
CA LEU A 574 -4.35 23.03 -3.80
C LEU A 574 -3.60 23.76 -4.93
N THR A 575 -3.65 25.10 -4.98
CA THR A 575 -2.90 25.87 -5.98
C THR A 575 -1.37 25.74 -5.88
N PHE A 576 -0.84 25.09 -4.85
CA PHE A 576 0.60 24.83 -4.69
C PHE A 576 0.97 23.37 -5.01
N SER A 577 0.06 22.59 -5.60
CA SER A 577 0.22 21.15 -5.86
C SER A 577 1.11 20.81 -7.08
N THR A 578 2.23 21.49 -7.28
CA THR A 578 3.07 21.34 -8.49
C THR A 578 4.38 20.58 -8.25
N HIS A 579 5.02 20.18 -9.36
CA HIS A 579 6.39 19.67 -9.36
C HIS A 579 7.39 20.71 -8.82
N SER A 580 8.55 20.26 -8.31
CA SER A 580 9.61 21.13 -7.79
C SER A 580 10.08 22.18 -8.81
N ASP A 581 10.00 21.86 -10.10
CA ASP A 581 10.55 22.73 -11.15
C ASP A 581 9.56 23.83 -11.55
N ARG A 582 8.30 23.71 -11.14
CA ARG A 582 7.23 24.66 -11.45
C ARG A 582 6.69 25.38 -10.21
N ILE A 583 7.11 24.97 -9.01
CA ILE A 583 6.64 25.57 -7.74
C ILE A 583 7.03 27.05 -7.65
N ASP A 584 8.16 27.43 -8.24
CA ASP A 584 8.64 28.81 -8.21
C ASP A 584 7.63 29.77 -8.88
N CYS A 585 6.94 29.35 -9.96
CA CYS A 585 5.91 30.19 -10.58
C CYS A 585 4.75 30.52 -9.63
N LEU A 586 4.49 29.67 -8.63
CA LEU A 586 3.35 29.78 -7.72
C LEU A 586 3.76 30.18 -6.31
N LEU A 587 5.06 30.17 -5.99
CA LEU A 587 5.63 30.32 -4.64
C LEU A 587 7.00 31.04 -4.65
N SER A 588 7.13 32.15 -5.40
CA SER A 588 8.37 32.98 -5.45
C SER A 588 8.25 34.39 -4.87
N SER A 589 7.09 34.82 -4.40
CA SER A 589 6.89 36.18 -3.88
C SER A 589 6.48 36.17 -2.41
N ASN A 590 6.70 37.31 -1.72
CA ASN A 590 6.20 37.50 -0.35
C ASN A 590 4.67 37.38 -0.31
N GLU A 591 3.96 37.85 -1.34
CA GLU A 591 2.51 37.71 -1.49
C GLU A 591 2.08 36.24 -1.49
N HIS A 592 2.71 35.40 -2.33
CA HIS A 592 2.39 33.97 -2.37
C HIS A 592 2.66 33.26 -1.04
N MET A 593 3.70 33.67 -0.31
CA MET A 593 3.97 33.16 1.03
C MET A 593 2.90 33.56 2.03
N LEU A 594 2.44 34.81 2.00
CA LEU A 594 1.35 35.29 2.83
C LEU A 594 0.06 34.52 2.56
N SER A 595 -0.25 34.27 1.29
CA SER A 595 -1.40 33.45 0.89
C SER A 595 -1.34 32.03 1.44
N LEU A 596 -0.18 31.38 1.33
CA LEU A 596 0.03 30.04 1.84
C LEU A 596 -0.17 29.99 3.36
N LEU A 597 0.43 30.94 4.10
CA LEU A 597 0.33 31.03 5.55
C LEU A 597 -1.10 31.34 5.99
N LYS A 598 -1.80 32.25 5.29
CA LYS A 598 -3.21 32.59 5.52
C LYS A 598 -4.07 31.34 5.39
N ALA A 599 -4.01 30.66 4.24
CA ALA A 599 -4.81 29.47 3.99
C ALA A 599 -4.52 28.36 5.00
N ALA A 600 -3.24 28.06 5.28
CA ALA A 600 -2.86 27.02 6.23
C ALA A 600 -3.35 27.33 7.67
N ASN A 601 -3.21 28.57 8.11
CA ASN A 601 -3.66 28.98 9.44
C ASN A 601 -5.19 29.01 9.55
N THR A 602 -5.89 29.49 8.52
CA THR A 602 -7.35 29.46 8.45
C THR A 602 -7.89 28.04 8.55
N ILE A 603 -7.29 27.07 7.84
CA ILE A 603 -7.66 25.66 7.95
C ILE A 603 -7.44 25.16 9.39
N HIS A 604 -6.26 25.39 9.95
CA HIS A 604 -5.90 24.94 11.30
C HIS A 604 -6.86 25.46 12.37
N ASP A 605 -7.08 26.78 12.41
CA ASP A 605 -7.90 27.44 13.41
C ASP A 605 -9.36 26.97 13.32
N ASN A 606 -9.92 26.92 12.11
CA ASN A 606 -11.32 26.55 11.95
C ASN A 606 -11.58 25.06 12.18
N ILE A 607 -10.59 24.17 11.98
CA ILE A 607 -10.73 22.76 12.34
C ILE A 607 -10.70 22.58 13.85
N ILE A 608 -9.80 23.27 14.57
CA ILE A 608 -9.72 23.19 16.04
C ILE A 608 -11.02 23.71 16.67
N LEU A 609 -11.57 24.79 16.10
CA LEU A 609 -12.79 25.41 16.62
C LEU A 609 -14.07 24.64 16.25
N ASN A 610 -14.05 23.85 15.18
CA ASN A 610 -15.18 23.08 14.69
C ASN A 610 -15.36 21.79 15.51
N LYS A 611 -16.35 21.79 16.40
CA LYS A 611 -16.70 20.63 17.24
C LYS A 611 -17.38 19.52 16.45
N ASN A 612 -17.90 19.83 15.26
CA ASN A 612 -18.51 18.89 14.33
C ASN A 612 -17.52 18.37 13.27
N ALA A 613 -16.20 18.59 13.43
CA ALA A 613 -15.18 18.14 12.48
C ALA A 613 -15.22 16.62 12.20
N SER A 614 -15.74 15.81 13.13
CA SER A 614 -15.96 14.36 12.94
C SER A 614 -17.02 14.03 11.88
N ASN A 615 -17.92 14.96 11.57
CA ASN A 615 -19.02 14.79 10.61
C ASN A 615 -18.66 15.16 9.16
N MET A 616 -17.39 15.50 8.88
CA MET A 616 -16.94 15.76 7.52
C MET A 616 -17.14 14.54 6.62
N SER A 617 -17.61 14.80 5.39
CA SER A 617 -17.74 13.76 4.36
C SER A 617 -16.38 13.13 4.04
N THR A 618 -16.43 11.92 3.47
CA THR A 618 -15.22 11.22 3.02
C THR A 618 -14.47 12.05 1.97
N PHE A 619 -15.20 12.74 1.08
CA PHE A 619 -14.63 13.61 0.07
C PHE A 619 -13.84 14.78 0.67
N VAL A 620 -14.44 15.54 1.61
CA VAL A 620 -13.77 16.68 2.27
C VAL A 620 -12.53 16.21 3.04
N ARG A 621 -12.61 15.06 3.70
CA ARG A 621 -11.45 14.47 4.39
C ARG A 621 -10.31 14.14 3.44
N ASN A 622 -10.61 13.66 2.24
CA ASN A 622 -9.60 13.29 1.25
C ASN A 622 -8.89 14.50 0.65
N ILE A 623 -9.62 15.57 0.32
CA ILE A 623 -9.00 16.84 -0.13
C ILE A 623 -8.20 17.51 0.98
N MET A 624 -8.64 17.39 2.24
CA MET A 624 -7.89 17.90 3.40
C MET A 624 -6.55 17.16 3.55
N ARG A 625 -6.55 15.83 3.52
CA ARG A 625 -5.30 15.03 3.55
C ARG A 625 -4.37 15.36 2.39
N TYR A 626 -4.94 15.60 1.20
CA TYR A 626 -4.15 16.02 0.06
C TYR A 626 -3.51 17.41 0.29
N SER A 627 -4.24 18.35 0.89
CA SER A 627 -3.70 19.67 1.29
C SER A 627 -2.57 19.57 2.32
N GLU A 628 -2.71 18.70 3.34
CA GLU A 628 -1.65 18.43 4.32
C GLU A 628 -0.38 17.92 3.64
N ARG A 629 -0.55 17.01 2.65
CA ARG A 629 0.57 16.51 1.87
C ARG A 629 1.28 17.63 1.10
N ILE A 630 0.52 18.53 0.47
CA ILE A 630 1.09 19.69 -0.24
C ILE A 630 1.94 20.54 0.72
N LEU A 631 1.43 20.82 1.93
CA LEU A 631 2.18 21.58 2.94
C LEU A 631 3.52 20.91 3.29
N VAL A 632 3.55 19.58 3.43
CA VAL A 632 4.80 18.83 3.67
C VAL A 632 5.73 18.90 2.46
N MET A 633 5.20 18.80 1.23
CA MET A 633 5.99 18.85 0.00
C MET A 633 6.63 20.23 -0.22
N VAL A 634 5.91 21.33 0.06
CA VAL A 634 6.43 22.70 -0.13
C VAL A 634 7.29 23.19 1.03
N GLN A 635 7.25 22.51 2.19
CA GLN A 635 8.01 22.86 3.40
C GLN A 635 9.51 23.18 3.13
N PRO A 636 10.25 22.40 2.30
CA PRO A 636 11.65 22.71 2.02
C PRO A 636 11.81 24.03 1.25
N THR A 637 10.97 24.28 0.25
CA THR A 637 10.96 25.51 -0.56
C THR A 637 10.61 26.73 0.29
N VAL A 638 9.57 26.63 1.12
CA VAL A 638 9.18 27.69 2.07
C VAL A 638 10.33 27.99 3.03
N ALA A 639 10.97 26.97 3.61
CA ALA A 639 12.06 27.18 4.55
C ALA A 639 13.28 27.85 3.91
N GLU A 640 13.57 27.54 2.64
CA GLU A 640 14.64 28.18 1.89
C GLU A 640 14.30 29.64 1.57
N PHE A 641 13.07 29.91 1.12
CA PHE A 641 12.62 31.26 0.82
C PHE A 641 12.65 32.15 2.06
N LEU A 642 12.08 31.70 3.19
CA LEU A 642 12.07 32.44 4.45
C LEU A 642 13.48 32.79 4.95
N GLN A 643 14.45 31.89 4.75
CA GLN A 643 15.85 32.18 5.08
C GLN A 643 16.44 33.25 4.16
N LYS A 644 16.17 33.17 2.86
CA LYS A 644 16.64 34.14 1.86
C LYS A 644 16.07 35.54 2.08
N THR A 645 14.80 35.65 2.46
CA THR A 645 14.12 36.93 2.69
C THR A 645 14.20 37.43 4.14
N SER A 646 15.07 36.84 4.96
CA SER A 646 15.21 37.20 6.37
C SER A 646 13.88 37.21 7.14
N TYR A 647 12.96 36.31 6.77
CA TYR A 647 11.66 36.10 7.41
C TYR A 647 10.70 37.31 7.33
N GLU A 648 10.86 38.19 6.33
CA GLU A 648 9.99 39.36 6.12
C GLU A 648 8.51 38.98 6.02
N SER A 649 8.18 37.97 5.21
CA SER A 649 6.80 37.50 5.05
C SER A 649 6.16 36.99 6.34
N LEU A 650 6.94 36.50 7.31
CA LEU A 650 6.41 36.16 8.64
C LEU A 650 6.07 37.42 9.45
N ASN A 651 6.84 38.48 9.33
CA ASN A 651 6.55 39.75 10.01
C ASN A 651 5.23 40.35 9.48
N ASP A 652 5.08 40.33 8.16
CA ASP A 652 3.87 40.82 7.48
C ASP A 652 2.66 39.96 7.86
N PHE A 653 2.82 38.63 7.86
CA PHE A 653 1.76 37.70 8.26
C PHE A 653 1.29 37.98 9.69
N VAL A 654 2.22 38.07 10.63
CA VAL A 654 1.90 38.31 12.04
C VAL A 654 1.25 39.68 12.25
N THR A 655 1.74 40.71 11.55
CA THR A 655 1.17 42.06 11.63
C THR A 655 -0.26 42.10 11.09
N ASN A 656 -0.50 41.41 9.98
CA ASN A 656 -1.79 41.42 9.30
C ASN A 656 -2.81 40.48 9.97
N TYR A 657 -2.39 39.33 10.51
CA TYR A 657 -3.33 38.27 10.91
C TYR A 657 -3.36 37.98 12.42
N TRP A 658 -2.38 38.40 13.22
CA TRP A 658 -2.44 38.24 14.68
C TRP A 658 -2.94 39.52 15.37
N ALA A 659 -4.20 39.47 15.83
CA ALA A 659 -4.90 40.58 16.49
C ALA A 659 -4.13 41.22 17.67
N VAL A 660 -3.36 40.43 18.41
CA VAL A 660 -2.55 40.88 19.57
C VAL A 660 -1.39 41.78 19.16
N ILE A 661 -0.88 41.66 17.94
CA ILE A 661 0.26 42.44 17.44
C ILE A 661 -0.20 43.61 16.57
N ARG A 662 -1.32 43.44 15.85
CA ARG A 662 -2.03 44.53 15.16
C ARG A 662 -2.35 45.72 16.08
N THR A 663 -2.53 45.46 17.39
CA THR A 663 -2.82 46.47 18.43
C THR A 663 -1.59 47.04 19.15
N LYS A 664 -0.41 46.41 19.07
CA LYS A 664 0.80 46.80 19.84
C LYS A 664 1.92 47.44 19.03
N GLY A 665 1.83 47.46 17.70
CA GLY A 665 2.87 48.03 16.83
C GLY A 665 4.10 47.13 16.69
N ALA A 666 4.83 47.33 15.58
CA ALA A 666 5.82 46.42 14.98
C ALA A 666 6.69 45.58 15.94
N MET A 667 6.76 44.28 15.64
CA MET A 667 7.70 43.34 16.28
C MET A 667 9.15 43.72 15.95
N LYS A 668 9.89 44.30 16.90
CA LYS A 668 11.34 44.58 16.79
C LYS A 668 12.22 43.39 17.19
N SER A 669 11.73 42.15 17.07
CA SER A 669 12.43 40.94 17.50
C SER A 669 12.95 40.12 16.32
N LYS A 670 14.14 39.51 16.47
CA LYS A 670 14.68 38.58 15.47
C LYS A 670 14.03 37.21 15.61
N TRP A 671 13.61 36.62 14.50
CA TRP A 671 13.18 35.22 14.46
C TRP A 671 14.32 34.31 14.91
N LYS A 672 14.08 33.51 15.94
CA LYS A 672 15.01 32.49 16.42
C LYS A 672 14.36 31.14 16.26
N LYS A 673 15.00 30.25 15.50
CA LYS A 673 14.59 28.84 15.43
C LYS A 673 14.71 28.24 16.83
N THR A 674 13.60 27.81 17.41
CA THR A 674 13.59 27.10 18.69
C THR A 674 14.32 25.76 18.52
N LYS A 675 15.21 25.43 19.48
CA LYS A 675 15.91 24.14 19.52
C LYS A 675 15.00 22.99 19.97
N THR A 676 13.89 23.32 20.62
CA THR A 676 12.84 22.41 21.05
C THR A 676 11.86 22.17 19.90
N ARG A 677 11.74 20.91 19.49
CA ARG A 677 10.61 20.42 18.70
C ARG A 677 9.36 20.59 19.57
N PHE A 678 8.60 21.65 19.33
CA PHE A 678 7.21 21.72 19.75
C PHE A 678 6.40 22.06 18.50
N LEU A 679 5.34 21.29 18.30
CA LEU A 679 4.35 21.32 17.21
C LEU A 679 4.76 20.53 15.95
#